data_AF-A0A8J4W9Y7-F1
#
_entry.id   AF-A0A8J4W9Y7-F1
#
_cell.length_a   1.000
_cell.length_b   1.000
_cell.length_c   1.000
_cell.angle_alpha   90.00
_cell.angle_beta   90.00
_cell.angle_gamma   90.00
#
_symmetry.space_group_name_H-M   'P 1'
#
loop_
_entity.id
_entity.type
_entity.pdbx_description
1 polymer ?
#
loop_
_entity_poly.entity_id
_entity_poly.type
_entity_poly.pdbx_seq_one_letter_code
_entity_poly.pdbx_strand_id
1 'polypeptide(L)'
;MKICVVGSGIGGISAAYHLVKDGHEVVLLEKNETLGGHTYEMEIDGEMVDIGFMMFGDSNPNVKAWFKSLGLTKEDGTTKKRIPMSLTVSSNIEGDLQFSSRAPFNGSIFNLFDMRIWRVLRDIYRFTMDLMDMPVKEDITTREWIAEGRYSKEFFHNYFLAFVSVLWTVPKNDVLDLPVTQFLRALKTHSNSLYIPLWQVIMRTLGRRSARPKHLWWYVGSAYIEPFLKIFTEEYSGTVRYNATVDQVEKGGKAIILEGGERIECDHVVLATHADESAHMLRWSEEASRSLMRFYFHKSMMYVHRDPSLLPKANKIWSSWNVLICNEDQYILTYWMNRIQHLNSKKDVFVTITPYEDYEGHQPDPAKTISAFRWDHPRLLADCIPQDDIIQEEGITLSGCWLGRGFHEDGFVAGRRAAAIIRDPKHKKTILYEDPGNILTPAVPPFGVPLSFHLFGATVVGLVGYGIGGISAAYHLVKDGHEVVLIEKNATLGGHTYEMEIDGEMVDIGFMMFGDSNPNIKEWFKSLGITQPDGTTKKRIPMSLTVTSDIKGDMQFSSRAPFHGSVMNLFDTRIWRVLIDIYKFTMDLMTMPVKDDITTREWAAKGRYSDEFFRHYFLAFVSILWTVPKHDVLDLPVTQFLRCLKTHSNSLYIPLWQVILGALGRRTDRPKHLWWYVGSAYIEPFLKFFTEENNGTVRYNATVDQVEKGGKAVILEGGERIECDRVVLATHGDESAHMLRWSEKAYRSLMRFHFHKSMMYVHRDPIMLPPSNKVWSSWNVLITEDDQYVLTYWMNRIQRLNSKKDVFVTITPHDFTGKCPSAEQTISAFRWDHPRLLADCIPQDEIIQEEGITLSGCWLGRGFHEDGFVAGRRAAAIIRDPKHKKTILYEDPGNVPVPAVPPFGVPLGFHLVGATVVGLLGYGIAKFLEKK
;
A
#
# COMPACT_ATOMS: atom_id res chain seq x y z
N MET A 1 -13.80 23.69 -28.17
CA MET A 1 -13.80 24.92 -27.35
C MET A 1 -12.39 25.45 -27.32
N LYS A 2 -12.25 26.78 -27.35
CA LYS A 2 -11.01 27.51 -27.12
C LYS A 2 -10.86 27.82 -25.64
N ILE A 3 -9.76 27.41 -25.03
CA ILE A 3 -9.56 27.50 -23.58
C ILE A 3 -8.26 28.26 -23.29
N CYS A 4 -8.35 29.30 -22.46
CA CYS A 4 -7.18 30.01 -21.96
C CYS A 4 -6.75 29.41 -20.61
N VAL A 5 -5.52 28.92 -20.52
CA VAL A 5 -4.89 28.48 -19.27
C VAL A 5 -3.93 29.56 -18.81
N VAL A 6 -4.21 30.19 -17.67
CA VAL A 6 -3.44 31.32 -17.12
C VAL A 6 -2.48 30.81 -16.05
N GLY A 7 -1.17 30.88 -16.32
CA GLY A 7 -0.10 30.38 -15.46
C GLY A 7 0.44 29.03 -15.92
N SER A 8 1.77 28.88 -15.99
CA SER A 8 2.45 27.68 -16.48
C SER A 8 3.21 26.89 -15.41
N GLY A 9 2.83 27.05 -14.14
CA GLY A 9 3.25 26.11 -13.10
C GLY A 9 2.77 24.68 -13.40
N ILE A 10 3.20 23.68 -12.62
CA ILE A 10 2.85 22.27 -12.85
C ILE A 10 1.33 22.02 -12.99
N GLY A 11 0.48 22.78 -12.29
CA GLY A 11 -0.98 22.70 -12.43
C GLY A 11 -1.48 23.22 -13.78
N GLY A 12 -0.95 24.35 -14.25
CA GLY A 12 -1.28 24.90 -15.56
C GLY A 12 -0.80 24.02 -16.71
N ILE A 13 0.45 23.53 -16.62
CA ILE A 13 1.01 22.56 -17.59
C ILE A 13 0.16 21.29 -17.61
N SER A 14 -0.24 20.76 -16.45
CA SER A 14 -1.11 19.59 -16.40
C SER A 14 -2.49 19.84 -17.00
N ALA A 15 -3.11 20.99 -16.72
CA ALA A 15 -4.40 21.35 -17.30
C ALA A 15 -4.29 21.46 -18.82
N ALA A 16 -3.31 22.23 -19.30
CA ALA A 16 -3.06 22.43 -20.72
C ALA A 16 -2.80 21.11 -21.44
N TYR A 17 -1.95 20.24 -20.90
CA TYR A 17 -1.65 18.91 -21.43
C TYR A 17 -2.90 18.03 -21.58
N HIS A 18 -3.77 17.98 -20.56
CA HIS A 18 -4.97 17.16 -20.62
C HIS A 18 -6.03 17.75 -21.56
N LEU A 19 -6.21 19.07 -21.55
CA LEU A 19 -7.19 19.75 -22.41
C LEU A 19 -6.87 19.62 -23.90
N VAL A 20 -5.61 19.77 -24.31
CA VAL A 20 -5.26 19.57 -25.73
C VAL A 20 -5.45 18.12 -26.16
N LYS A 21 -5.19 17.16 -25.27
CA LYS A 21 -5.44 15.73 -25.53
C LYS A 21 -6.92 15.39 -25.66
N ASP A 22 -7.77 16.12 -24.94
CA ASP A 22 -9.23 16.02 -25.07
C ASP A 22 -9.76 16.74 -26.33
N GLY A 23 -8.88 17.33 -27.16
CA GLY A 23 -9.22 17.94 -28.45
C GLY A 23 -9.63 19.41 -28.37
N HIS A 24 -9.30 20.10 -27.28
CA HIS A 24 -9.56 21.54 -27.15
C HIS A 24 -8.46 22.38 -27.80
N GLU A 25 -8.83 23.56 -28.31
CA GLU A 25 -7.85 24.58 -28.70
C GLU A 25 -7.38 25.28 -27.41
N VAL A 26 -6.10 25.17 -27.06
CA VAL A 26 -5.59 25.67 -25.79
C VAL A 26 -4.55 26.76 -26.00
N VAL A 27 -4.74 27.88 -25.30
CA VAL A 27 -3.77 28.98 -25.19
C VAL A 27 -3.22 29.00 -23.76
N LEU A 28 -1.97 28.60 -23.58
CA LEU A 28 -1.26 28.67 -22.30
C LEU A 28 -0.55 30.03 -22.18
N LEU A 29 -0.91 30.81 -21.17
CA LEU A 29 -0.34 32.14 -20.92
C LEU A 29 0.57 32.11 -19.70
N GLU A 30 1.76 32.67 -19.86
CA GLU A 30 2.76 32.78 -18.81
C GLU A 30 3.23 34.24 -18.70
N LYS A 31 3.26 34.76 -17.48
CA LYS A 31 3.68 36.14 -17.21
C LYS A 31 5.19 36.34 -17.38
N ASN A 32 5.97 35.28 -17.20
CA ASN A 32 7.42 35.28 -17.34
C ASN A 32 7.88 34.89 -18.76
N GLU A 33 9.19 34.98 -18.99
CA GLU A 33 9.86 34.57 -20.23
C GLU A 33 10.06 33.04 -20.35
N THR A 34 9.84 32.29 -19.27
CA THR A 34 10.00 30.83 -19.21
C THR A 34 8.79 30.16 -18.58
N LEU A 35 8.51 28.91 -18.97
CA LEU A 35 7.50 28.08 -18.31
C LEU A 35 8.01 27.46 -17.01
N GLY A 36 7.09 26.97 -16.17
CA GLY A 36 7.40 26.07 -15.06
C GLY A 36 7.09 26.62 -13.67
N GLY A 37 6.92 27.95 -13.52
CA GLY A 37 6.63 28.59 -12.24
C GLY A 37 7.75 28.34 -11.22
N HIS A 38 7.48 27.52 -10.20
CA HIS A 38 8.49 27.09 -9.21
C HIS A 38 9.53 26.09 -9.75
N THR A 39 9.47 25.74 -11.02
CA THR A 39 10.56 25.04 -11.70
C THR A 39 11.38 26.07 -12.43
N TYR A 40 12.60 26.31 -11.95
CA TYR A 40 13.47 27.34 -12.50
C TYR A 40 14.90 26.85 -12.51
N GLU A 41 15.58 27.07 -13.64
CA GLU A 41 16.98 26.75 -13.85
C GLU A 41 17.77 28.01 -14.20
N MET A 42 19.05 28.03 -13.84
CA MET A 42 19.96 29.10 -14.20
C MET A 42 21.36 28.58 -14.48
N GLU A 43 22.08 29.24 -15.38
CA GLU A 43 23.48 28.90 -15.66
C GLU A 43 24.41 29.46 -14.56
N ILE A 44 25.20 28.58 -13.94
CA ILE A 44 26.21 28.95 -12.94
C ILE A 44 27.53 28.26 -13.30
N ASP A 45 28.57 29.05 -13.56
CA ASP A 45 29.90 28.57 -13.99
C ASP A 45 29.85 27.62 -15.23
N GLY A 46 28.93 27.84 -16.17
CA GLY A 46 28.79 27.01 -17.37
C GLY A 46 28.02 25.70 -17.18
N GLU A 47 27.35 25.51 -16.04
CA GLU A 47 26.48 24.37 -15.75
C GLU A 47 25.06 24.87 -15.41
N MET A 48 24.03 24.22 -15.96
CA MET A 48 22.63 24.54 -15.64
C MET A 48 22.28 23.96 -14.26
N VAL A 49 21.77 24.81 -13.37
CA VAL A 49 21.40 24.47 -12.00
C VAL A 49 19.92 24.74 -11.76
N ASP A 50 19.14 23.70 -11.52
CA ASP A 50 17.74 23.84 -11.08
C ASP A 50 17.66 24.36 -9.64
N ILE A 51 17.09 25.52 -9.38
CA ILE A 51 16.99 26.07 -8.02
C ILE A 51 15.60 25.88 -7.40
N GLY A 52 14.62 25.43 -8.19
CA GLY A 52 13.26 25.09 -7.76
C GLY A 52 12.76 23.80 -8.42
N PHE A 53 11.83 23.08 -7.75
CA PHE A 53 11.27 21.79 -8.16
C PHE A 53 12.24 20.80 -8.85
N MET A 54 13.10 20.17 -8.06
CA MET A 54 14.12 19.27 -8.62
C MET A 54 13.76 17.78 -8.57
N MET A 55 12.81 17.39 -7.72
CA MET A 55 12.71 16.02 -7.23
C MET A 55 11.29 15.47 -7.21
N PHE A 56 11.19 14.17 -7.45
CA PHE A 56 9.97 13.40 -7.27
C PHE A 56 10.29 12.04 -6.65
N GLY A 57 9.29 11.43 -6.00
CA GLY A 57 9.41 10.14 -5.34
C GLY A 57 8.16 9.27 -5.54
N ASP A 58 8.10 8.16 -4.83
CA ASP A 58 6.94 7.26 -4.88
C ASP A 58 5.67 7.88 -4.27
N SER A 59 5.80 8.98 -3.52
CA SER A 59 4.71 9.82 -3.05
C SER A 59 4.11 10.73 -4.14
N ASN A 60 4.62 10.68 -5.38
CA ASN A 60 4.15 11.47 -6.52
C ASN A 60 3.71 10.57 -7.70
N PRO A 61 2.72 9.68 -7.50
CA PRO A 61 2.37 8.66 -8.49
C PRO A 61 1.87 9.23 -9.82
N ASN A 62 1.08 10.30 -9.82
CA ASN A 62 0.55 10.90 -11.05
C ASN A 62 1.66 11.61 -11.83
N VAL A 63 2.49 12.41 -11.15
CA VAL A 63 3.66 13.04 -11.76
C VAL A 63 4.64 12.00 -12.31
N LYS A 64 4.89 10.92 -11.56
CA LYS A 64 5.75 9.81 -11.99
C LYS A 64 5.21 9.11 -13.24
N ALA A 65 3.90 8.84 -13.30
CA ALA A 65 3.25 8.27 -14.47
C ALA A 65 3.35 9.20 -15.69
N TRP A 66 3.17 10.52 -15.48
CA TRP A 66 3.31 11.50 -16.54
C TRP A 66 4.75 11.59 -17.06
N PHE A 67 5.75 11.65 -16.20
CA PHE A 67 7.16 11.62 -16.62
C PHE A 67 7.53 10.33 -17.37
N LYS A 68 6.92 9.19 -17.01
CA LYS A 68 7.04 7.96 -17.81
C LYS A 68 6.44 8.14 -19.20
N SER A 69 5.27 8.77 -19.32
CA SER A 69 4.65 9.05 -20.63
C SER A 69 5.48 10.02 -21.50
N LEU A 70 6.25 10.91 -20.87
CA LEU A 70 7.20 11.80 -21.55
C LEU A 70 8.54 11.13 -21.89
N GLY A 71 8.75 9.86 -21.51
CA GLY A 71 10.02 9.14 -21.73
C GLY A 71 11.17 9.58 -20.81
N LEU A 72 10.89 10.32 -19.73
CA LEU A 72 11.90 10.82 -18.78
C LEU A 72 12.31 9.78 -17.74
N THR A 73 11.55 8.70 -17.61
CA THR A 73 11.81 7.62 -16.65
C THR A 73 11.97 6.27 -17.35
N LYS A 74 12.63 5.32 -16.67
CA LYS A 74 12.68 3.91 -17.07
C LYS A 74 11.31 3.25 -16.89
N GLU A 75 11.18 1.99 -17.32
CA GLU A 75 9.92 1.23 -17.15
C GLU A 75 9.45 1.12 -15.70
N ASP A 76 10.37 1.07 -14.74
CA ASP A 76 10.10 1.07 -13.29
C ASP A 76 9.74 2.46 -12.72
N GLY A 77 9.66 3.47 -13.58
CA GLY A 77 9.33 4.86 -13.26
C GLY A 77 10.46 5.63 -12.58
N THR A 78 11.70 5.16 -12.66
CA THR A 78 12.88 5.81 -12.05
C THR A 78 13.73 6.57 -13.08
N THR A 79 14.40 7.65 -12.67
CA THR A 79 15.41 8.32 -13.52
C THR A 79 16.82 7.77 -13.26
N LYS A 80 17.76 8.09 -14.15
CA LYS A 80 19.18 7.73 -13.98
C LYS A 80 19.82 8.41 -12.77
N LYS A 81 19.38 9.64 -12.43
CA LYS A 81 19.99 10.51 -11.42
C LYS A 81 19.20 10.44 -10.11
N ARG A 82 19.83 9.88 -9.07
CA ARG A 82 19.26 9.80 -7.72
C ARG A 82 19.66 11.00 -6.88
N ILE A 83 18.76 11.46 -6.02
CA ILE A 83 19.05 12.54 -5.09
C ILE A 83 19.53 11.95 -3.76
N PRO A 84 20.73 12.32 -3.28
CA PRO A 84 21.26 11.81 -2.03
C PRO A 84 20.63 12.54 -0.84
N MET A 85 19.41 12.18 -0.45
CA MET A 85 18.73 12.80 0.68
C MET A 85 19.52 12.67 1.98
N SER A 86 19.84 13.80 2.62
CA SER A 86 20.41 13.83 3.98
C SER A 86 20.07 15.18 4.63
N LEU A 87 19.94 15.17 5.96
CA LEU A 87 19.55 16.32 6.76
C LEU A 87 20.63 16.65 7.78
N THR A 88 20.89 17.93 8.00
CA THR A 88 21.66 18.42 9.14
C THR A 88 20.91 19.55 9.80
N VAL A 89 20.87 19.52 11.12
CA VAL A 89 20.31 20.57 11.97
C VAL A 89 21.46 21.09 12.83
N SER A 90 21.73 22.38 12.73
CA SER A 90 22.70 23.11 13.57
C SER A 90 22.02 24.27 14.25
N SER A 91 22.62 24.79 15.32
CA SER A 91 22.05 25.88 16.11
C SER A 91 23.11 26.91 16.46
N ASN A 92 22.72 28.19 16.40
CA ASN A 92 23.50 29.31 16.92
C ASN A 92 23.30 29.50 18.43
N ILE A 93 22.35 28.79 19.04
CA ILE A 93 22.07 28.83 20.48
C ILE A 93 23.16 28.01 21.21
N GLU A 94 23.81 28.63 22.19
CA GLU A 94 24.88 27.98 22.95
C GLU A 94 24.36 26.74 23.71
N GLY A 95 25.09 25.63 23.59
CA GLY A 95 24.75 24.36 24.25
C GLY A 95 23.68 23.51 23.54
N ASP A 96 23.08 24.02 22.46
CA ASP A 96 22.07 23.31 21.70
C ASP A 96 22.66 22.19 20.83
N LEU A 97 21.82 21.22 20.47
CA LEU A 97 22.26 19.99 19.81
C LEU A 97 22.51 20.19 18.31
N GLN A 98 23.63 19.67 17.81
CA GLN A 98 23.88 19.52 16.37
C GLN A 98 23.61 18.07 15.94
N PHE A 99 22.77 17.91 14.91
CA PHE A 99 22.37 16.61 14.39
C PHE A 99 22.69 16.52 12.89
N SER A 100 23.34 15.44 12.44
CA SER A 100 23.57 15.18 11.03
C SER A 100 23.26 13.74 10.69
N SER A 101 22.34 13.49 9.76
CA SER A 101 22.06 12.14 9.28
C SER A 101 23.22 11.56 8.47
N ARG A 102 23.99 12.44 7.83
CA ARG A 102 25.18 12.07 7.06
C ARG A 102 26.37 11.83 7.96
N ALA A 103 26.47 12.45 9.12
CA ALA A 103 27.68 12.34 9.93
C ALA A 103 27.36 12.46 11.43
N PRO A 104 26.54 11.55 11.98
CA PRO A 104 26.06 11.65 13.36
C PRO A 104 27.21 11.70 14.38
N PHE A 105 28.33 11.03 14.07
CA PHE A 105 29.49 10.90 14.97
C PHE A 105 30.76 11.57 14.45
N ASN A 106 30.76 12.06 13.21
CA ASN A 106 31.96 12.66 12.63
C ASN A 106 32.06 14.16 12.91
N GLY A 107 31.11 14.79 13.60
CA GLY A 107 31.22 16.15 14.15
C GLY A 107 32.28 16.25 15.25
N SER A 108 32.24 15.30 16.20
CA SER A 108 33.16 15.10 17.31
C SER A 108 32.91 13.71 17.91
N ILE A 109 33.94 12.97 18.35
CA ILE A 109 33.76 11.65 18.99
C ILE A 109 32.94 11.74 20.28
N PHE A 110 32.94 12.91 20.93
CA PHE A 110 32.14 13.19 22.12
C PHE A 110 30.63 13.15 21.85
N ASN A 111 30.18 13.31 20.60
CA ASN A 111 28.77 13.20 20.23
C ASN A 111 28.21 11.78 20.44
N LEU A 112 29.06 10.74 20.46
CA LEU A 112 28.63 9.37 20.80
C LEU A 112 28.14 9.26 22.26
N PHE A 113 28.66 10.10 23.14
CA PHE A 113 28.34 10.11 24.57
C PHE A 113 27.23 11.11 24.92
N ASP A 114 26.75 11.91 23.96
CA ASP A 114 25.65 12.84 24.19
C ASP A 114 24.30 12.10 24.16
N MET A 115 23.75 11.86 25.36
CA MET A 115 22.47 11.18 25.54
C MET A 115 21.29 11.87 24.83
N ARG A 116 21.39 13.17 24.52
CA ARG A 116 20.35 13.93 23.81
C ARG A 116 20.20 13.43 22.36
N ILE A 117 21.30 13.11 21.68
CA ILE A 117 21.28 12.53 20.32
C ILE A 117 20.52 11.21 20.32
N TRP A 118 20.80 10.34 21.30
CA TRP A 118 20.13 9.04 21.40
C TRP A 118 18.63 9.17 21.73
N ARG A 119 18.22 10.17 22.51
CA ARG A 119 16.80 10.49 22.74
C ARG A 119 16.10 10.93 21.46
N VAL A 120 16.72 11.82 20.68
CA VAL A 120 16.22 12.27 19.38
C VAL A 120 16.07 11.07 18.44
N LEU A 121 17.10 10.22 18.30
CA LEU A 121 17.04 9.03 17.44
C LEU A 121 15.95 8.03 17.88
N ARG A 122 15.83 7.78 19.18
CA ARG A 122 14.77 6.94 19.75
C ARG A 122 13.39 7.51 19.40
N ASP A 123 13.22 8.82 19.55
CA ASP A 123 11.91 9.45 19.34
C ASP A 123 11.60 9.65 17.85
N ILE A 124 12.59 9.84 16.95
CA ILE A 124 12.38 9.73 15.49
C ILE A 124 11.84 8.34 15.14
N TYR A 125 12.43 7.29 15.71
CA TYR A 125 11.96 5.92 15.48
C TYR A 125 10.53 5.73 15.99
N ARG A 126 10.28 6.08 17.26
CA ARG A 126 8.95 5.97 17.87
C ARG A 126 7.92 6.77 17.09
N PHE A 127 8.21 8.03 16.77
CA PHE A 127 7.34 8.89 16.01
C PHE A 127 7.04 8.30 14.63
N THR A 128 8.03 7.79 13.91
CA THR A 128 7.82 7.17 12.59
C THR A 128 6.91 5.93 12.68
N MET A 129 7.09 5.10 13.70
CA MET A 129 6.24 3.92 13.92
C MET A 129 4.83 4.32 14.36
N ASP A 130 4.72 5.32 15.22
CA ASP A 130 3.45 5.83 15.70
C ASP A 130 2.68 6.55 14.59
N LEU A 131 3.37 7.26 13.69
CA LEU A 131 2.79 8.06 12.61
C LEU A 131 1.87 7.24 11.70
N MET A 132 2.24 6.01 11.38
CA MET A 132 1.43 5.10 10.55
C MET A 132 0.07 4.78 11.19
N ASP A 133 0.03 4.76 12.52
CA ASP A 133 -1.12 4.35 13.32
C ASP A 133 -1.80 5.52 14.05
N MET A 134 -1.23 6.72 13.98
CA MET A 134 -1.70 7.84 14.78
C MET A 134 -3.08 8.25 14.28
N PRO A 135 -4.13 8.18 15.13
CA PRO A 135 -5.43 8.68 14.75
C PRO A 135 -5.27 10.17 14.49
N VAL A 136 -5.81 10.62 13.38
CA VAL A 136 -5.82 12.03 13.02
C VAL A 136 -6.84 12.69 13.95
N LYS A 137 -6.36 13.34 15.01
CA LYS A 137 -7.21 14.04 16.01
C LYS A 137 -7.60 15.40 15.45
N GLU A 138 -8.86 15.60 15.10
CA GLU A 138 -9.30 16.75 14.29
C GLU A 138 -9.26 18.11 15.00
N ASP A 139 -9.14 18.15 16.32
CA ASP A 139 -9.37 19.37 17.12
C ASP A 139 -8.23 19.77 18.07
N ILE A 140 -6.97 19.39 17.79
CA ILE A 140 -5.83 19.85 18.60
C ILE A 140 -4.74 20.52 17.75
N THR A 141 -4.17 21.58 18.30
CA THR A 141 -2.99 22.26 17.74
C THR A 141 -1.74 21.41 17.90
N THR A 142 -0.73 21.67 17.07
CA THR A 142 0.59 21.04 17.20
C THR A 142 1.21 21.34 18.58
N ARG A 143 0.98 22.54 19.11
CA ARG A 143 1.41 22.95 20.46
C ARG A 143 0.81 22.07 21.57
N GLU A 144 -0.50 21.88 21.55
CA GLU A 144 -1.20 21.02 22.52
C GLU A 144 -0.76 19.57 22.41
N TRP A 145 -0.55 19.08 21.18
CA TRP A 145 -0.06 17.74 20.93
C TRP A 145 1.37 17.52 21.47
N ILE A 146 2.26 18.50 21.32
CA ILE A 146 3.61 18.49 21.91
C ILE A 146 3.52 18.46 23.45
N ALA A 147 2.59 19.24 24.03
CA ALA A 147 2.39 19.33 25.47
C ALA A 147 1.91 17.99 26.10
N GLU A 148 1.31 17.08 25.32
CA GLU A 148 0.96 15.72 25.78
C GLU A 148 2.20 14.89 26.20
N GLY A 149 3.43 15.34 25.90
CA GLY A 149 4.66 14.75 26.45
C GLY A 149 5.01 13.37 25.91
N ARG A 150 4.49 12.98 24.74
CA ARG A 150 4.71 11.66 24.12
C ARG A 150 6.16 11.43 23.67
N TYR A 151 6.85 12.50 23.31
CA TYR A 151 8.23 12.51 22.81
C TYR A 151 9.07 13.54 23.56
N SER A 152 10.40 13.42 23.46
CA SER A 152 11.34 14.34 24.10
C SER A 152 11.29 15.75 23.52
N LYS A 153 11.64 16.75 24.34
CA LYS A 153 11.74 18.16 23.91
C LYS A 153 12.82 18.31 22.85
N GLU A 154 13.93 17.57 23.00
CA GLU A 154 15.03 17.53 22.05
C GLU A 154 14.57 17.02 20.68
N PHE A 155 13.69 16.02 20.62
CA PHE A 155 13.10 15.58 19.34
C PHE A 155 12.26 16.68 18.69
N PHE A 156 11.42 17.37 19.46
CA PHE A 156 10.59 18.42 18.90
C PHE A 156 11.39 19.63 18.40
N HIS A 157 12.32 20.12 19.23
CA HIS A 157 13.14 21.30 18.93
C HIS A 157 14.20 21.02 17.86
N ASN A 158 15.01 19.98 18.04
CA ASN A 158 16.19 19.72 17.20
C ASN A 158 15.92 18.87 15.96
N TYR A 159 14.70 18.36 15.77
CA TYR A 159 14.37 17.53 14.60
C TYR A 159 12.98 17.81 14.01
N PHE A 160 11.90 17.63 14.76
CA PHE A 160 10.54 17.68 14.21
C PHE A 160 10.18 19.08 13.71
N LEU A 161 10.26 20.11 14.55
CA LEU A 161 9.95 21.49 14.15
C LEU A 161 10.94 21.99 13.11
N ALA A 162 12.23 21.70 13.31
CA ALA A 162 13.27 22.01 12.33
C ALA A 162 12.99 21.38 10.94
N PHE A 163 12.45 20.16 10.88
CA PHE A 163 12.10 19.51 9.63
C PHE A 163 10.80 20.07 9.03
N VAL A 164 9.75 20.24 9.85
CA VAL A 164 8.43 20.68 9.41
C VAL A 164 8.44 22.14 8.94
N SER A 165 9.02 23.04 9.73
CA SER A 165 9.12 24.47 9.35
C SER A 165 9.86 24.66 8.04
N VAL A 166 10.86 23.83 7.79
CA VAL A 166 11.70 23.88 6.60
C VAL A 166 11.04 23.25 5.38
N LEU A 167 10.27 22.17 5.56
CA LEU A 167 9.58 21.50 4.47
C LEU A 167 8.50 22.40 3.82
N TRP A 168 7.88 23.27 4.61
CA TRP A 168 6.86 24.22 4.13
C TRP A 168 7.28 25.68 4.16
N THR A 169 8.54 25.96 4.52
CA THR A 169 9.07 27.33 4.65
C THR A 169 8.15 28.22 5.50
N VAL A 170 7.76 27.71 6.67
CA VAL A 170 6.87 28.40 7.62
C VAL A 170 7.56 28.62 8.97
N PRO A 171 7.33 29.78 9.62
CA PRO A 171 7.85 30.04 10.96
C PRO A 171 7.47 28.96 11.97
N LYS A 172 8.31 28.75 13.00
CA LYS A 172 8.04 27.76 14.05
C LYS A 172 6.68 27.98 14.72
N ASN A 173 6.35 29.22 15.05
CA ASN A 173 5.11 29.54 15.76
C ASN A 173 3.88 29.24 14.91
N ASP A 174 3.94 29.50 13.61
CA ASP A 174 2.88 29.10 12.68
C ASP A 174 2.69 27.58 12.66
N VAL A 175 3.78 26.79 12.67
CA VAL A 175 3.69 25.32 12.77
C VAL A 175 3.01 24.89 14.07
N LEU A 176 3.34 25.55 15.18
CA LEU A 176 2.79 25.21 16.50
C LEU A 176 1.29 25.48 16.59
N ASP A 177 0.80 26.52 15.92
CA ASP A 177 -0.59 26.95 16.00
C ASP A 177 -1.50 26.23 14.97
N LEU A 178 -0.91 25.53 14.01
CA LEU A 178 -1.66 24.73 13.04
C LEU A 178 -2.19 23.42 13.66
N PRO A 179 -3.37 22.94 13.23
CA PRO A 179 -3.90 21.64 13.62
C PRO A 179 -2.90 20.52 13.33
N VAL A 180 -2.66 19.65 14.31
CA VAL A 180 -1.65 18.58 14.19
C VAL A 180 -1.97 17.61 13.02
N THR A 181 -3.25 17.50 12.68
CA THR A 181 -3.75 16.68 11.57
C THR A 181 -3.11 16.99 10.23
N GLN A 182 -2.85 18.27 9.96
CA GLN A 182 -2.31 18.75 8.71
C GLN A 182 -0.92 18.15 8.44
N PHE A 183 -0.03 18.28 9.43
CA PHE A 183 1.30 17.72 9.33
C PHE A 183 1.28 16.19 9.42
N LEU A 184 0.47 15.58 10.28
CA LEU A 184 0.43 14.11 10.37
C LEU A 184 -0.03 13.46 9.06
N ARG A 185 -1.03 14.01 8.35
CA ARG A 185 -1.47 13.52 7.03
C ARG A 185 -0.38 13.70 5.97
N ALA A 186 0.24 14.88 5.92
CA ALA A 186 1.32 15.13 4.97
C ALA A 186 2.56 14.27 5.23
N LEU A 187 2.94 14.12 6.50
CA LEU A 187 4.05 13.28 6.95
C LEU A 187 3.76 11.80 6.76
N LYS A 188 2.50 11.32 6.83
CA LYS A 188 2.13 9.95 6.45
C LYS A 188 2.46 9.67 4.98
N THR A 189 2.13 10.61 4.09
CA THR A 189 2.42 10.51 2.64
C THR A 189 3.92 10.62 2.34
N HIS A 190 4.67 11.37 3.16
CA HIS A 190 6.12 11.55 3.06
C HIS A 190 6.90 10.74 4.11
N SER A 191 6.29 9.70 4.69
CA SER A 191 6.80 9.00 5.89
C SER A 191 8.16 8.35 5.65
N ASN A 192 8.41 7.94 4.41
CA ASN A 192 9.71 7.44 4.01
C ASN A 192 10.83 8.48 4.16
N SER A 193 10.56 9.77 3.93
CA SER A 193 11.55 10.85 4.08
C SER A 193 11.91 11.15 5.54
N LEU A 194 10.98 10.92 6.48
CA LEU A 194 11.22 11.06 7.91
C LEU A 194 12.12 9.95 8.47
N TYR A 195 12.06 8.75 7.87
CA TYR A 195 12.86 7.59 8.29
C TYR A 195 14.31 7.64 7.75
N ILE A 196 14.56 8.32 6.62
CA ILE A 196 15.89 8.38 5.98
C ILE A 196 16.97 8.86 6.95
N PRO A 197 16.78 9.96 7.71
CA PRO A 197 17.81 10.42 8.63
C PRO A 197 18.18 9.37 9.69
N LEU A 198 17.19 8.72 10.29
CA LEU A 198 17.39 7.65 11.27
C LEU A 198 18.10 6.43 10.67
N TRP A 199 17.67 5.96 9.49
CA TRP A 199 18.27 4.83 8.79
C TRP A 199 19.75 5.07 8.47
N GLN A 200 20.08 6.27 7.99
CA GLN A 200 21.46 6.64 7.69
C GLN A 200 22.34 6.67 8.93
N VAL A 201 21.80 7.12 10.05
CA VAL A 201 22.51 7.09 11.34
C VAL A 201 22.77 5.64 11.75
N ILE A 202 21.74 4.79 11.80
CA ILE A 202 21.84 3.37 12.17
C ILE A 202 22.89 2.64 11.32
N MET A 203 22.81 2.80 9.99
CA MET A 203 23.71 2.09 9.07
C MET A 203 25.17 2.54 9.20
N ARG A 204 25.40 3.82 9.49
CA ARG A 204 26.75 4.35 9.75
C ARG A 204 27.29 3.89 11.10
N THR A 205 26.47 3.82 12.15
CA THR A 205 26.84 3.24 13.45
C THR A 205 27.29 1.78 13.30
N LEU A 206 26.64 1.02 12.40
CA LEU A 206 26.97 -0.38 12.09
C LEU A 206 28.15 -0.54 11.11
N GLY A 207 28.91 0.52 10.81
CA GLY A 207 30.08 0.49 9.93
C GLY A 207 29.76 0.34 8.44
N ARG A 208 28.48 0.35 8.04
CA ARG A 208 28.07 0.22 6.63
C ARG A 208 28.06 1.59 5.95
N ARG A 209 29.14 1.91 5.23
CA ARG A 209 29.31 3.17 4.50
C ARG A 209 28.31 3.38 3.34
N SER A 210 27.63 2.34 2.86
CA SER A 210 26.83 2.38 1.63
C SER A 210 25.45 1.69 1.72
N ALA A 211 24.77 1.78 2.85
CA ALA A 211 23.35 1.43 2.91
C ALA A 211 22.48 2.61 2.45
N ARG A 212 22.56 2.92 1.15
CA ARG A 212 21.65 3.89 0.52
C ARG A 212 20.28 3.23 0.45
N PRO A 213 19.20 3.81 1.04
CA PRO A 213 17.86 3.29 0.80
C PRO A 213 17.65 3.26 -0.72
N LYS A 214 17.41 2.06 -1.27
CA LYS A 214 17.08 1.91 -2.67
C LYS A 214 15.64 2.45 -2.81
N HIS A 215 15.40 3.31 -3.79
CA HIS A 215 14.06 3.77 -4.22
C HIS A 215 13.35 4.82 -3.35
N LEU A 216 13.77 6.10 -3.35
CA LEU A 216 12.97 7.13 -2.67
C LEU A 216 12.83 8.45 -3.44
N TRP A 217 13.93 9.00 -3.97
CA TRP A 217 13.90 10.31 -4.65
C TRP A 217 14.78 10.32 -5.90
N TRP A 218 14.18 10.78 -6.99
CA TRP A 218 14.79 10.90 -8.30
C TRP A 218 14.80 12.36 -8.74
N TYR A 219 15.85 12.70 -9.48
CA TYR A 219 15.98 14.02 -10.06
C TYR A 219 15.30 14.06 -11.42
N VAL A 220 14.55 15.14 -11.66
CA VAL A 220 13.95 15.50 -12.95
C VAL A 220 14.25 16.95 -13.33
N GLY A 221 14.17 17.88 -12.38
CA GLY A 221 14.35 19.32 -12.64
C GLY A 221 13.38 19.86 -13.70
N SER A 222 13.86 20.84 -14.45
CA SER A 222 13.22 21.45 -15.63
C SER A 222 13.02 20.51 -16.82
N ALA A 223 13.62 19.31 -16.81
CA ALA A 223 13.71 18.42 -17.99
C ALA A 223 12.36 17.96 -18.57
N TYR A 224 11.25 18.17 -17.87
CA TYR A 224 9.91 17.86 -18.38
C TYR A 224 9.31 18.95 -19.27
N ILE A 225 9.83 20.18 -19.19
CA ILE A 225 9.27 21.34 -19.90
C ILE A 225 9.41 21.16 -21.42
N GLU A 226 10.59 20.77 -21.90
CA GLU A 226 10.86 20.60 -23.32
C GLU A 226 10.02 19.47 -23.96
N PRO A 227 9.96 18.23 -23.42
CA PRO A 227 9.08 17.20 -23.94
C PRO A 227 7.60 17.58 -23.89
N PHE A 228 7.16 18.28 -22.84
CA PHE A 228 5.79 18.80 -22.76
C PHE A 228 5.53 19.80 -23.89
N LEU A 229 6.39 20.80 -24.06
CA LEU A 229 6.25 21.83 -25.10
C LEU A 229 6.19 21.21 -26.49
N LYS A 230 7.05 20.23 -26.75
CA LYS A 230 7.07 19.49 -28.02
C LYS A 230 5.72 18.83 -28.29
N ILE A 231 5.20 18.06 -27.34
CA ILE A 231 3.89 17.41 -27.47
C ILE A 231 2.78 18.46 -27.61
N PHE A 232 2.77 19.45 -26.73
CA PHE A 232 1.73 20.47 -26.68
C PHE A 232 1.63 21.27 -27.99
N THR A 233 2.76 21.73 -28.53
CA THR A 233 2.79 22.60 -29.71
C THR A 233 2.86 21.82 -31.02
N GLU A 234 3.68 20.79 -31.14
CA GLU A 234 3.91 20.08 -32.41
C GLU A 234 2.87 18.98 -32.66
N GLU A 235 2.48 18.22 -31.63
CA GLU A 235 1.55 17.09 -31.78
C GLU A 235 0.09 17.55 -31.70
N TYR A 236 -0.22 18.49 -30.80
CA TYR A 236 -1.59 18.94 -30.55
C TYR A 236 -1.90 20.39 -30.94
N SER A 237 -0.94 21.12 -31.55
CA SER A 237 -1.15 22.51 -32.02
C SER A 237 -1.60 23.50 -30.94
N GLY A 238 -1.24 23.25 -29.67
CA GLY A 238 -1.45 24.19 -28.56
C GLY A 238 -0.59 25.44 -28.72
N THR A 239 -1.09 26.58 -28.26
CA THR A 239 -0.39 27.88 -28.35
C THR A 239 0.14 28.30 -27.00
N VAL A 240 1.39 28.79 -26.96
CA VAL A 240 2.00 29.35 -25.74
C VAL A 240 2.25 30.84 -25.95
N ARG A 241 1.89 31.67 -24.95
CA ARG A 241 2.19 33.10 -24.92
C ARG A 241 2.98 33.46 -23.67
N TYR A 242 4.24 33.81 -23.87
CA TYR A 242 5.14 34.32 -22.83
C TYR A 242 4.94 35.82 -22.62
N ASN A 243 5.43 36.34 -21.49
CA ASN A 243 5.31 37.75 -21.12
C ASN A 243 3.86 38.28 -21.22
N ALA A 244 2.90 37.40 -20.93
CA ALA A 244 1.47 37.66 -21.05
C ALA A 244 0.84 37.75 -19.67
N THR A 245 1.05 38.86 -18.98
CA THR A 245 0.40 39.11 -17.69
C THR A 245 -1.09 39.36 -17.91
N VAL A 246 -1.94 38.56 -17.27
CA VAL A 246 -3.39 38.73 -17.31
C VAL A 246 -3.81 39.70 -16.21
N ASP A 247 -4.42 40.83 -16.58
CA ASP A 247 -4.97 41.80 -15.64
C ASP A 247 -6.36 41.37 -15.15
N GLN A 248 -7.21 40.87 -16.05
CA GLN A 248 -8.61 40.56 -15.74
C GLN A 248 -9.13 39.37 -16.56
N VAL A 249 -9.99 38.56 -15.96
CA VAL A 249 -10.83 37.58 -16.67
C VAL A 249 -12.25 38.14 -16.78
N GLU A 250 -12.87 38.07 -17.95
CA GLU A 250 -14.25 38.52 -18.13
C GLU A 250 -15.26 37.54 -17.51
N LYS A 251 -16.40 38.08 -17.05
CA LYS A 251 -17.49 37.28 -16.48
C LYS A 251 -17.95 36.19 -17.46
N GLY A 252 -18.10 34.97 -16.94
CA GLY A 252 -18.45 33.80 -17.74
C GLY A 252 -17.28 33.16 -18.48
N GLY A 253 -16.03 33.56 -18.21
CA GLY A 253 -14.83 32.97 -18.84
C GLY A 253 -14.70 33.23 -20.34
N LYS A 254 -15.35 34.27 -20.86
CA LYS A 254 -15.48 34.55 -22.30
C LYS A 254 -14.23 35.20 -22.93
N ALA A 255 -13.40 35.82 -22.11
CA ALA A 255 -12.15 36.42 -22.55
C ALA A 255 -11.23 36.67 -21.36
N ILE A 256 -9.97 36.92 -21.68
CA ILE A 256 -8.98 37.48 -20.77
C ILE A 256 -8.47 38.81 -21.32
N ILE A 257 -8.11 39.72 -20.43
CA ILE A 257 -7.52 41.04 -20.73
C ILE A 257 -6.10 41.04 -20.20
N LEU A 258 -5.12 41.29 -21.07
CA LEU A 258 -3.71 41.39 -20.70
C LEU A 258 -3.38 42.79 -20.16
N GLU A 259 -2.31 42.88 -19.37
CA GLU A 259 -1.66 44.17 -19.07
C GLU A 259 -1.25 44.83 -20.40
N GLY A 260 -1.81 46.01 -20.68
CA GLY A 260 -1.70 46.68 -21.99
C GLY A 260 -3.00 46.71 -22.79
N GLY A 261 -4.05 46.02 -22.33
CA GLY A 261 -5.42 46.14 -22.87
C GLY A 261 -5.75 45.20 -24.04
N GLU A 262 -4.83 44.31 -24.43
CA GLU A 262 -5.14 43.27 -25.42
C GLU A 262 -6.19 42.31 -24.87
N ARG A 263 -7.25 42.06 -25.65
CA ARG A 263 -8.34 41.15 -25.30
C ARG A 263 -8.24 39.85 -26.11
N ILE A 264 -8.22 38.72 -25.42
CA ILE A 264 -8.16 37.38 -26.03
C ILE A 264 -9.45 36.62 -25.73
N GLU A 265 -10.23 36.31 -26.76
CA GLU A 265 -11.48 35.55 -26.64
C GLU A 265 -11.23 34.05 -26.42
N CYS A 266 -12.06 33.46 -25.56
CA CYS A 266 -12.08 32.03 -25.24
C CYS A 266 -13.48 31.60 -24.78
N ASP A 267 -13.75 30.30 -24.79
CA ASP A 267 -15.00 29.72 -24.29
C ASP A 267 -14.92 29.39 -22.79
N HIS A 268 -13.70 29.23 -22.25
CA HIS A 268 -13.44 28.88 -20.86
C HIS A 268 -12.06 29.36 -20.41
N VAL A 269 -11.90 29.63 -19.11
CA VAL A 269 -10.60 30.00 -18.50
C VAL A 269 -10.23 29.04 -17.39
N VAL A 270 -9.00 28.53 -17.42
CA VAL A 270 -8.38 27.84 -16.28
C VAL A 270 -7.40 28.79 -15.61
N LEU A 271 -7.68 29.17 -14.36
CA LEU A 271 -6.77 29.96 -13.54
C LEU A 271 -5.81 29.01 -12.80
N ALA A 272 -4.56 28.96 -13.25
CA ALA A 272 -3.49 28.14 -12.72
C ALA A 272 -2.40 28.96 -11.98
N THR A 273 -2.79 30.11 -11.43
CA THR A 273 -1.94 31.06 -10.69
C THR A 273 -2.08 30.87 -9.17
N HIS A 274 -1.40 31.71 -8.39
CA HIS A 274 -1.69 31.80 -6.95
C HIS A 274 -3.12 32.30 -6.72
N ALA A 275 -3.71 31.96 -5.58
CA ALA A 275 -5.10 32.31 -5.29
C ALA A 275 -5.29 33.83 -5.13
N ASP A 276 -4.30 34.56 -4.60
CA ASP A 276 -4.31 36.02 -4.52
C ASP A 276 -4.27 36.68 -5.90
N GLU A 277 -3.44 36.16 -6.81
CA GLU A 277 -3.41 36.58 -8.22
C GLU A 277 -4.74 36.27 -8.94
N SER A 278 -5.28 35.07 -8.72
CA SER A 278 -6.60 34.67 -9.25
C SER A 278 -7.72 35.57 -8.71
N ALA A 279 -7.68 35.93 -7.43
CA ALA A 279 -8.65 36.84 -6.80
C ALA A 279 -8.60 38.23 -7.45
N HIS A 280 -7.40 38.75 -7.72
CA HIS A 280 -7.22 40.02 -8.42
C HIS A 280 -7.81 40.01 -9.84
N MET A 281 -7.61 38.93 -10.59
CA MET A 281 -8.18 38.76 -11.94
C MET A 281 -9.71 38.64 -11.93
N LEU A 282 -10.28 38.19 -10.80
CA LEU A 282 -11.72 38.02 -10.56
C LEU A 282 -12.34 39.11 -9.67
N ARG A 283 -11.69 40.27 -9.52
CA ARG A 283 -12.13 41.39 -8.65
C ARG A 283 -13.57 41.90 -8.89
N TRP A 284 -14.18 41.54 -10.03
CA TRP A 284 -15.59 41.85 -10.33
C TRP A 284 -16.58 40.90 -9.63
N SER A 285 -16.14 39.71 -9.18
CA SER A 285 -16.91 38.81 -8.33
C SER A 285 -16.40 38.90 -6.90
N GLU A 286 -17.12 39.63 -6.06
CA GLU A 286 -16.77 39.78 -4.65
C GLU A 286 -16.74 38.42 -3.92
N GLU A 287 -17.65 37.51 -4.29
CA GLU A 287 -17.76 36.19 -3.69
C GLU A 287 -16.57 35.29 -4.04
N ALA A 288 -16.24 35.18 -5.34
CA ALA A 288 -15.08 34.41 -5.79
C ALA A 288 -13.77 34.99 -5.26
N SER A 289 -13.61 36.31 -5.30
CA SER A 289 -12.43 36.99 -4.77
C SER A 289 -12.27 36.75 -3.27
N ARG A 290 -13.35 36.86 -2.48
CA ARG A 290 -13.31 36.63 -1.03
C ARG A 290 -12.97 35.17 -0.70
N SER A 291 -13.50 34.22 -1.47
CA SER A 291 -13.21 32.80 -1.31
C SER A 291 -11.72 32.50 -1.55
N LEU A 292 -11.15 33.02 -2.64
CA LEU A 292 -9.73 32.83 -3.00
C LEU A 292 -8.75 33.51 -2.03
N MET A 293 -9.12 34.65 -1.45
CA MET A 293 -8.29 35.36 -0.47
C MET A 293 -8.16 34.62 0.89
N ARG A 294 -8.85 33.50 1.09
CA ARG A 294 -8.66 32.61 2.24
C ARG A 294 -7.37 31.80 2.16
N PHE A 295 -6.77 31.68 0.98
CA PHE A 295 -5.49 31.02 0.78
C PHE A 295 -4.35 32.01 1.01
N TYR A 296 -3.57 31.77 2.06
CA TYR A 296 -2.45 32.62 2.43
C TYR A 296 -1.15 32.08 1.85
N PHE A 297 -0.29 32.98 1.37
CA PHE A 297 1.04 32.64 0.86
C PHE A 297 2.08 33.31 1.75
N HIS A 298 3.02 32.52 2.27
CA HIS A 298 4.13 33.01 3.06
C HIS A 298 5.16 33.66 2.12
N LYS A 299 5.40 34.95 2.33
CA LYS A 299 6.34 35.74 1.53
C LYS A 299 7.76 35.37 1.93
N SER A 300 8.56 34.90 0.98
CA SER A 300 9.94 34.47 1.23
C SER A 300 10.88 34.97 0.15
N MET A 301 12.18 35.02 0.46
CA MET A 301 13.26 35.25 -0.49
C MET A 301 14.05 33.98 -0.68
N MET A 302 14.31 33.61 -1.93
CA MET A 302 15.24 32.56 -2.29
C MET A 302 16.54 33.21 -2.76
N TYR A 303 17.64 32.89 -2.08
CA TYR A 303 18.98 33.33 -2.43
C TYR A 303 19.77 32.18 -3.03
N VAL A 304 20.39 32.42 -4.18
CA VAL A 304 21.42 31.57 -4.76
C VAL A 304 22.77 32.20 -4.41
N HIS A 305 23.63 31.50 -3.67
CA HIS A 305 24.85 32.10 -3.11
C HIS A 305 25.98 31.10 -2.92
N ARG A 306 27.15 31.61 -2.52
CA ARG A 306 28.35 30.84 -2.14
C ARG A 306 28.77 31.04 -0.69
N ASP A 307 27.95 31.73 0.09
CA ASP A 307 28.27 32.02 1.49
C ASP A 307 28.12 30.79 2.41
N PRO A 308 29.21 30.23 2.98
CA PRO A 308 29.12 29.08 3.87
C PRO A 308 28.70 29.45 5.30
N SER A 309 28.52 30.74 5.61
CA SER A 309 28.16 31.23 6.95
C SER A 309 26.83 30.68 7.47
N LEU A 310 25.92 30.33 6.54
CA LEU A 310 24.59 29.78 6.82
C LEU A 310 24.59 28.24 6.98
N LEU A 311 25.74 27.59 6.76
CA LEU A 311 25.93 26.17 6.98
C LEU A 311 26.71 25.92 8.29
N PRO A 312 26.67 24.69 8.85
CA PRO A 312 27.49 24.37 10.01
C PRO A 312 28.99 24.60 9.74
N LYS A 313 29.71 25.14 10.72
CA LYS A 313 31.17 25.41 10.61
C LYS A 313 31.98 24.20 10.14
N ALA A 314 31.56 22.99 10.50
CA ALA A 314 32.21 21.75 10.11
C ALA A 314 31.63 21.21 8.78
N ASN A 315 32.34 21.43 7.66
CA ASN A 315 31.90 20.95 6.33
C ASN A 315 31.67 19.43 6.22
N LYS A 316 32.32 18.63 7.07
CA LYS A 316 32.14 17.18 7.17
C LYS A 316 30.72 16.75 7.55
N ILE A 317 29.92 17.64 8.15
CA ILE A 317 28.52 17.37 8.48
C ILE A 317 27.52 17.95 7.49
N TRP A 318 27.96 18.73 6.49
CA TRP A 318 27.07 19.28 5.47
C TRP A 318 26.26 18.19 4.78
N SER A 319 24.98 18.46 4.63
CA SER A 319 23.99 17.58 4.07
C SER A 319 23.35 18.20 2.83
N SER A 320 22.50 17.44 2.15
CA SER A 320 21.73 17.99 1.05
C SER A 320 20.83 19.12 1.54
N TRP A 321 20.22 18.94 2.72
CA TRP A 321 19.41 19.95 3.40
C TRP A 321 20.10 20.31 4.72
N ASN A 322 20.33 21.60 4.96
CA ASN A 322 20.99 22.11 6.16
C ASN A 322 20.06 23.12 6.81
N VAL A 323 19.62 22.81 8.02
CA VAL A 323 18.75 23.64 8.82
C VAL A 323 19.58 24.34 9.88
N LEU A 324 19.50 25.66 9.92
CA LEU A 324 20.11 26.49 10.95
C LEU A 324 19.03 27.04 11.87
N ILE A 325 19.06 26.62 13.14
CA ILE A 325 18.31 27.23 14.23
C ILE A 325 19.03 28.51 14.62
N CYS A 326 18.48 29.64 14.20
CA CYS A 326 19.08 30.95 14.42
C CYS A 326 18.83 31.44 15.85
N ASN A 327 17.61 31.23 16.33
CA ASN A 327 17.16 31.48 17.71
C ASN A 327 15.95 30.57 18.01
N GLU A 328 15.26 30.80 19.13
CA GLU A 328 14.16 29.93 19.56
C GLU A 328 12.98 29.86 18.57
N ASP A 329 12.79 30.86 17.71
CA ASP A 329 11.62 30.96 16.81
C ASP A 329 11.97 30.84 15.32
N GLN A 330 13.27 30.92 14.99
CA GLN A 330 13.73 31.11 13.62
C GLN A 330 14.57 29.94 13.08
N TYR A 331 14.13 29.36 11.96
CA TYR A 331 14.79 28.28 11.25
C TYR A 331 15.05 28.66 9.80
N ILE A 332 16.26 28.41 9.32
CA ILE A 332 16.67 28.70 7.93
C ILE A 332 17.09 27.41 7.25
N LEU A 333 16.65 27.23 6.01
CA LEU A 333 17.04 26.10 5.17
C LEU A 333 18.02 26.53 4.09
N THR A 334 19.14 25.81 4.03
CA THR A 334 20.12 25.91 2.94
C THR A 334 20.30 24.56 2.24
N TYR A 335 20.01 24.54 0.94
CA TYR A 335 20.28 23.43 0.04
C TYR A 335 21.71 23.46 -0.46
N TRP A 336 22.40 22.32 -0.45
CA TRP A 336 23.71 22.18 -1.10
C TRP A 336 23.55 21.57 -2.50
N MET A 337 23.59 22.43 -3.52
CA MET A 337 23.20 22.07 -4.88
C MET A 337 24.18 21.10 -5.54
N ASN A 338 25.49 21.25 -5.29
CA ASN A 338 26.51 20.34 -5.81
C ASN A 338 26.23 18.90 -5.38
N ARG A 339 25.72 18.70 -4.17
CA ARG A 339 25.36 17.38 -3.66
C ARG A 339 24.03 16.89 -4.21
N ILE A 340 23.00 17.73 -4.25
CA ILE A 340 21.66 17.35 -4.72
C ILE A 340 21.70 16.95 -6.20
N GLN A 341 22.39 17.76 -7.01
CA GLN A 341 22.42 17.63 -8.46
C GLN A 341 23.71 17.01 -9.00
N HIS A 342 24.66 16.60 -8.15
CA HIS A 342 25.96 16.09 -8.59
C HIS A 342 26.66 17.05 -9.58
N LEU A 343 26.62 18.35 -9.27
CA LEU A 343 27.25 19.38 -10.10
C LEU A 343 28.75 19.13 -10.21
N ASN A 344 29.31 19.37 -11.39
CA ASN A 344 30.75 19.25 -11.64
C ASN A 344 31.53 20.47 -11.17
N SER A 345 30.85 21.59 -10.91
CA SER A 345 31.49 22.80 -10.39
C SER A 345 32.30 22.52 -9.11
N LYS A 346 33.53 23.04 -9.09
CA LYS A 346 34.42 23.00 -7.92
C LYS A 346 34.04 24.02 -6.85
N LYS A 347 33.19 25.00 -7.20
CA LYS A 347 32.68 26.01 -6.27
C LYS A 347 31.34 25.54 -5.76
N ASP A 348 31.16 25.57 -4.45
CA ASP A 348 29.89 25.21 -3.84
C ASP A 348 28.82 26.26 -4.18
N VAL A 349 27.65 25.77 -4.57
CA VAL A 349 26.43 26.54 -4.84
C VAL A 349 25.41 26.16 -3.77
N PHE A 350 24.91 27.18 -3.10
CA PHE A 350 23.91 27.06 -2.06
C PHE A 350 22.63 27.80 -2.47
N VAL A 351 21.49 27.23 -2.09
CA VAL A 351 20.19 27.90 -2.20
C VAL A 351 19.62 28.02 -0.79
N THR A 352 19.44 29.24 -0.30
CA THR A 352 18.84 29.51 1.00
C THR A 352 17.50 30.18 0.83
N ILE A 353 16.49 29.69 1.55
CA ILE A 353 15.16 30.32 1.59
C ILE A 353 14.98 30.96 2.97
N THR A 354 14.66 32.25 3.00
CA THR A 354 14.39 33.01 4.22
C THR A 354 13.02 33.69 4.12
N PRO A 355 12.30 33.91 5.23
CA PRO A 355 11.14 34.82 5.26
C PRO A 355 11.49 36.22 4.72
N TYR A 356 10.51 36.88 4.08
CA TYR A 356 10.67 38.18 3.43
C TYR A 356 10.70 39.35 4.44
N GLU A 357 9.93 39.25 5.53
CA GLU A 357 9.83 40.25 6.60
C GLU A 357 10.40 39.69 7.93
N ASP A 358 11.06 40.53 8.73
CA ASP A 358 11.56 40.29 10.10
C ASP A 358 12.76 39.32 10.32
N TYR A 359 13.50 38.93 9.28
CA TYR A 359 14.75 38.14 9.41
C TYR A 359 16.04 38.98 9.27
N GLU A 360 16.15 40.05 10.05
CA GLU A 360 17.38 40.84 10.11
C GLU A 360 18.57 39.97 10.61
N GLY A 361 19.67 39.96 9.85
CA GLY A 361 20.95 39.37 10.26
C GLY A 361 21.28 37.95 9.76
N HIS A 362 20.41 37.30 8.98
CA HIS A 362 20.66 35.92 8.48
C HIS A 362 20.46 35.73 6.97
N GLN A 363 20.64 36.80 6.20
CA GLN A 363 20.78 36.76 4.74
C GLN A 363 22.22 36.39 4.36
N PRO A 364 22.45 35.74 3.21
CA PRO A 364 23.80 35.50 2.74
C PRO A 364 24.52 36.81 2.45
N ASP A 365 25.84 36.83 2.66
CA ASP A 365 26.70 37.96 2.31
C ASP A 365 26.40 38.45 0.86
N PRO A 366 26.03 39.73 0.66
CA PRO A 366 25.75 40.28 -0.66
C PRO A 366 26.89 40.06 -1.67
N ALA A 367 28.15 40.09 -1.21
CA ALA A 367 29.32 39.86 -2.07
C ALA A 367 29.44 38.41 -2.55
N LYS A 368 28.75 37.47 -1.90
CA LYS A 368 28.72 36.04 -2.23
C LYS A 368 27.37 35.59 -2.79
N THR A 369 26.41 36.50 -2.92
CA THR A 369 25.11 36.24 -3.52
C THR A 369 25.21 36.31 -5.04
N ILE A 370 24.72 35.28 -5.72
CA ILE A 370 24.67 35.16 -7.18
C ILE A 370 23.36 35.76 -7.67
N SER A 371 22.24 35.39 -7.05
CA SER A 371 20.92 35.95 -7.36
C SER A 371 19.98 35.85 -6.16
N ALA A 372 18.94 36.67 -6.15
CA ALA A 372 17.88 36.65 -5.16
C ALA A 372 16.53 36.86 -5.85
N PHE A 373 15.56 36.02 -5.51
CA PHE A 373 14.22 36.05 -6.10
C PHE A 373 13.15 35.96 -5.01
N ARG A 374 12.02 36.61 -5.24
CA ARG A 374 10.84 36.42 -4.41
C ARG A 374 10.29 35.02 -4.62
N TRP A 375 9.99 34.34 -3.53
CA TRP A 375 9.53 32.96 -3.51
C TRP A 375 8.39 32.80 -2.50
N ASP A 376 7.16 32.85 -2.98
CA ASP A 376 5.98 32.79 -2.13
C ASP A 376 5.47 31.34 -2.07
N HIS A 377 5.38 30.75 -0.88
CA HIS A 377 4.89 29.37 -0.71
C HIS A 377 3.50 29.36 -0.07
N PRO A 378 2.54 28.54 -0.53
CA PRO A 378 1.23 28.44 0.15
C PRO A 378 1.41 27.98 1.60
N ARG A 379 0.71 28.66 2.51
CA ARG A 379 0.54 28.24 3.90
C ARG A 379 -0.41 27.04 3.91
N LEU A 380 -0.06 25.99 4.66
CA LEU A 380 -0.86 24.77 4.83
C LEU A 380 -2.25 25.08 5.42
N LEU A 381 -3.22 25.38 4.56
CA LEU A 381 -4.59 25.71 4.96
C LEU A 381 -5.67 25.12 4.06
N ALA A 382 -5.33 24.54 2.90
CA ALA A 382 -6.31 24.05 1.94
C ALA A 382 -7.21 22.95 2.53
N ASP A 383 -6.63 22.00 3.28
CA ASP A 383 -7.35 20.91 3.94
C ASP A 383 -8.26 21.41 5.09
N CYS A 384 -8.18 22.70 5.45
CA CYS A 384 -9.01 23.36 6.46
C CYS A 384 -10.03 24.33 5.86
N ILE A 385 -10.04 24.52 4.54
CA ILE A 385 -11.09 25.27 3.86
C ILE A 385 -12.08 24.23 3.34
N PRO A 386 -13.32 24.17 3.88
CA PRO A 386 -14.36 23.31 3.35
C PRO A 386 -14.48 23.52 1.84
N GLN A 387 -14.58 22.44 1.10
CA GLN A 387 -14.53 22.48 -0.36
C GLN A 387 -15.76 23.18 -0.95
N ASP A 388 -16.89 23.14 -0.24
CA ASP A 388 -18.10 23.90 -0.58
C ASP A 388 -17.90 25.42 -0.45
N ASP A 389 -16.85 25.87 0.24
CA ASP A 389 -16.55 27.29 0.40
C ASP A 389 -15.65 27.83 -0.74
N ILE A 390 -15.14 26.97 -1.63
CA ILE A 390 -14.34 27.38 -2.78
C ILE A 390 -15.27 27.69 -3.96
N ILE A 391 -15.48 28.98 -4.21
CA ILE A 391 -16.45 29.46 -5.18
C ILE A 391 -15.83 29.48 -6.58
N GLN A 392 -16.40 28.68 -7.49
CA GLN A 392 -16.03 28.67 -8.91
C GLN A 392 -17.13 29.35 -9.74
N GLU A 393 -16.74 30.37 -10.50
CA GLU A 393 -17.61 31.06 -11.45
C GLU A 393 -17.87 30.22 -12.70
N GLU A 394 -19.03 30.41 -13.33
CA GLU A 394 -19.33 29.74 -14.59
C GLU A 394 -18.31 30.13 -15.68
N GLY A 395 -17.84 29.13 -16.46
CA GLY A 395 -16.81 29.34 -17.48
C GLY A 395 -15.38 29.50 -16.94
N ILE A 396 -15.19 29.38 -15.61
CA ILE A 396 -13.89 29.56 -14.96
C ILE A 396 -13.59 28.36 -14.05
N THR A 397 -12.39 27.79 -14.15
CA THR A 397 -11.96 26.68 -13.29
C THR A 397 -10.61 26.97 -12.66
N LEU A 398 -10.43 26.52 -11.41
CA LEU A 398 -9.23 26.78 -10.63
C LEU A 398 -8.28 25.59 -10.70
N SER A 399 -6.97 25.86 -10.75
CA SER A 399 -5.90 24.87 -10.69
C SER A 399 -4.73 25.43 -9.87
N GLY A 400 -4.13 24.62 -9.01
CA GLY A 400 -2.98 25.07 -8.22
C GLY A 400 -2.65 24.12 -7.09
N CYS A 401 -1.38 24.11 -6.67
CA CYS A 401 -0.95 23.29 -5.53
C CYS A 401 -1.60 23.70 -4.20
N TRP A 402 -2.08 24.94 -4.11
CA TRP A 402 -2.83 25.50 -2.98
C TRP A 402 -4.24 24.93 -2.84
N LEU A 403 -4.74 24.15 -3.82
CA LEU A 403 -5.97 23.36 -3.69
C LEU A 403 -5.75 22.01 -2.96
N GLY A 404 -4.50 21.69 -2.61
CA GLY A 404 -4.13 20.53 -1.80
C GLY A 404 -3.02 20.88 -0.82
N ARG A 405 -2.04 19.99 -0.62
CA ARG A 405 -1.03 20.14 0.45
C ARG A 405 0.16 21.05 0.09
N GLY A 406 0.09 21.75 -1.04
CA GLY A 406 1.12 22.66 -1.50
C GLY A 406 2.30 22.01 -2.23
N PHE A 407 2.24 20.73 -2.60
CA PHE A 407 3.30 20.06 -3.37
C PHE A 407 2.96 19.88 -4.85
N HIS A 408 3.94 19.38 -5.61
CA HIS A 408 3.85 19.23 -7.07
C HIS A 408 2.83 18.19 -7.52
N GLU A 409 2.65 17.11 -6.74
CA GLU A 409 1.59 16.14 -7.00
C GLU A 409 0.20 16.78 -6.87
N ASP A 410 0.00 17.60 -5.83
CA ASP A 410 -1.26 18.32 -5.61
C ASP A 410 -1.53 19.30 -6.77
N GLY A 411 -0.49 20.02 -7.23
CA GLY A 411 -0.60 20.90 -8.40
C GLY A 411 -0.95 20.15 -9.68
N PHE A 412 -0.27 19.04 -9.99
CA PHE A 412 -0.55 18.22 -11.17
C PHE A 412 -1.98 17.65 -11.13
N VAL A 413 -2.39 17.09 -10.00
CA VAL A 413 -3.74 16.55 -9.81
C VAL A 413 -4.80 17.65 -9.98
N ALA A 414 -4.57 18.85 -9.45
CA ALA A 414 -5.47 19.99 -9.64
C ALA A 414 -5.63 20.37 -11.13
N GLY A 415 -4.53 20.36 -11.91
CA GLY A 415 -4.57 20.61 -13.35
C GLY A 415 -5.36 19.56 -14.13
N ARG A 416 -5.07 18.28 -13.90
CA ARG A 416 -5.84 17.17 -14.49
C ARG A 416 -7.33 17.26 -14.15
N ARG A 417 -7.65 17.65 -12.92
CA ARG A 417 -9.04 17.78 -12.49
C ARG A 417 -9.75 18.97 -13.14
N ALA A 418 -9.07 20.11 -13.29
CA ALA A 418 -9.62 21.24 -14.03
C ALA A 418 -10.04 20.83 -15.47
N ALA A 419 -9.20 20.06 -16.16
CA ALA A 419 -9.53 19.52 -17.47
C ALA A 419 -10.75 18.58 -17.42
N ALA A 420 -10.82 17.69 -16.42
CA ALA A 420 -11.94 16.76 -16.26
C ALA A 420 -13.29 17.47 -16.01
N ILE A 421 -13.31 18.56 -15.23
CA ILE A 421 -14.51 19.37 -14.97
C ILE A 421 -15.03 20.01 -16.28
N ILE A 422 -14.11 20.48 -17.13
CA ILE A 422 -14.46 21.09 -18.42
C ILE A 422 -15.03 20.03 -19.39
N ARG A 423 -14.49 18.82 -19.37
CA ARG A 423 -14.95 17.70 -20.22
C ARG A 423 -16.35 17.21 -19.85
N ASP A 424 -16.68 17.13 -18.56
CA ASP A 424 -18.00 16.72 -18.08
C ASP A 424 -18.45 17.60 -16.89
N PRO A 425 -19.29 18.63 -17.14
CA PRO A 425 -19.81 19.53 -16.12
C PRO A 425 -20.64 18.85 -15.02
N LYS A 426 -21.05 17.57 -15.17
CA LYS A 426 -21.70 16.80 -14.10
C LYS A 426 -20.73 16.42 -12.97
N HIS A 427 -19.41 16.55 -13.18
CA HIS A 427 -18.36 16.35 -12.18
C HIS A 427 -18.18 17.53 -11.20
N LYS A 428 -19.09 18.52 -11.17
CA LYS A 428 -19.06 19.68 -10.26
C LYS A 428 -18.95 19.34 -8.76
N LYS A 429 -19.24 18.10 -8.36
CA LYS A 429 -19.19 17.63 -6.95
C LYS A 429 -18.01 16.73 -6.61
N THR A 430 -17.04 16.52 -7.51
CA THR A 430 -15.87 15.70 -7.18
C THR A 430 -15.00 16.44 -6.16
N ILE A 431 -14.72 15.79 -5.03
CA ILE A 431 -13.94 16.27 -3.88
C ILE A 431 -12.72 17.06 -4.38
N LEU A 432 -12.56 18.31 -3.91
CA LEU A 432 -11.47 19.19 -4.33
C LEU A 432 -10.07 18.70 -3.88
N TYR A 433 -10.06 17.75 -2.95
CA TYR A 433 -8.91 17.02 -2.41
C TYR A 433 -9.10 15.49 -2.55
N GLU A 434 -8.26 14.80 -3.32
CA GLU A 434 -8.12 13.34 -3.27
C GLU A 434 -6.87 13.02 -2.43
N ASP A 435 -7.02 12.33 -1.29
CA ASP A 435 -5.86 11.87 -0.50
C ASP A 435 -4.99 10.94 -1.36
N PRO A 436 -3.74 11.30 -1.70
CA PRO A 436 -2.90 10.43 -2.48
C PRO A 436 -2.43 9.19 -1.71
N GLY A 437 -2.68 9.12 -0.39
CA GLY A 437 -2.59 7.89 0.40
C GLY A 437 -3.58 6.80 -0.03
N ASN A 438 -4.65 7.15 -0.77
CA ASN A 438 -5.54 6.20 -1.43
C ASN A 438 -5.01 5.71 -2.79
N ILE A 439 -3.81 6.12 -3.24
CA ILE A 439 -3.23 5.69 -4.54
C ILE A 439 -2.43 4.38 -4.43
N LEU A 440 -2.60 3.62 -3.33
CA LEU A 440 -2.17 2.23 -3.26
C LEU A 440 -3.25 1.22 -3.70
N THR A 441 -4.40 1.70 -4.17
CA THR A 441 -5.26 0.93 -5.07
C THR A 441 -4.95 1.35 -6.50
N PRO A 442 -4.70 0.41 -7.43
CA PRO A 442 -4.96 0.71 -8.82
C PRO A 442 -6.43 1.13 -8.88
N ALA A 443 -6.69 2.37 -9.27
CA ALA A 443 -8.02 2.74 -9.72
C ALA A 443 -8.34 1.80 -10.90
N VAL A 444 -9.10 0.74 -10.62
CA VAL A 444 -10.00 0.18 -11.60
C VAL A 444 -10.79 1.40 -12.11
N PRO A 445 -10.79 1.69 -13.42
CA PRO A 445 -11.49 2.86 -13.91
C PRO A 445 -12.93 2.79 -13.39
N PRO A 446 -13.53 3.91 -12.97
CA PRO A 446 -14.98 3.94 -12.85
C PRO A 446 -15.45 3.68 -14.28
N PHE A 447 -15.92 2.47 -14.54
CA PHE A 447 -16.93 2.30 -15.56
C PHE A 447 -18.08 3.16 -15.06
N GLY A 448 -18.08 4.42 -15.51
CA GLY A 448 -19.29 5.17 -15.62
C GLY A 448 -20.29 4.23 -16.26
N VAL A 449 -21.38 4.04 -15.53
CA VAL A 449 -22.68 3.69 -16.10
C VAL A 449 -22.76 4.44 -17.43
N PRO A 450 -22.70 3.76 -18.59
CA PRO A 450 -23.24 4.40 -19.76
C PRO A 450 -24.71 4.57 -19.41
N LEU A 451 -25.16 5.83 -19.29
CA LEU A 451 -26.56 6.17 -19.35
C LEU A 451 -27.04 5.95 -20.80
N SER A 452 -26.79 4.76 -21.33
CA SER A 452 -27.57 4.16 -22.38
C SER A 452 -28.66 3.39 -21.64
N PHE A 453 -29.86 3.96 -21.60
CA PHE A 453 -31.06 3.11 -21.59
C PHE A 453 -30.98 2.24 -22.84
N HIS A 454 -30.29 1.10 -22.74
CA HIS A 454 -30.54 -0.03 -23.60
C HIS A 454 -31.35 -0.98 -22.75
N LEU A 455 -32.63 -1.08 -23.11
CA LEU A 455 -33.48 -2.23 -22.82
C LEU A 455 -32.82 -3.48 -23.44
N PHE A 456 -31.73 -3.97 -22.87
CA PHE A 456 -31.38 -5.37 -23.01
C PHE A 456 -32.29 -6.10 -22.03
N GLY A 457 -33.16 -6.97 -22.54
CA GLY A 457 -34.08 -7.75 -21.70
C GLY A 457 -33.30 -8.42 -20.57
N ALA A 458 -33.89 -8.42 -19.37
CA ALA A 458 -33.30 -9.05 -18.19
C ALA A 458 -32.89 -10.49 -18.53
N THR A 459 -31.58 -10.72 -18.57
CA THR A 459 -30.99 -12.05 -18.84
C THR A 459 -31.10 -12.88 -17.57
N VAL A 460 -31.67 -14.08 -17.66
CA VAL A 460 -31.75 -15.02 -16.53
C VAL A 460 -30.43 -15.79 -16.44
N VAL A 461 -29.74 -15.69 -15.32
CA VAL A 461 -28.46 -16.35 -15.09
C VAL A 461 -28.59 -17.44 -14.03
N GLY A 462 -28.31 -18.67 -14.43
CA GLY A 462 -28.18 -19.81 -13.52
C GLY A 462 -26.79 -19.81 -12.88
N LEU A 463 -26.71 -19.71 -11.57
CA LEU A 463 -25.44 -19.70 -10.84
C LEU A 463 -25.34 -20.97 -9.99
N VAL A 464 -24.42 -21.87 -10.34
CA VAL A 464 -24.27 -23.17 -9.69
C VAL A 464 -23.13 -23.12 -8.67
N GLY A 465 -23.46 -23.25 -7.38
CA GLY A 465 -22.53 -23.26 -6.26
C GLY A 465 -22.45 -21.92 -5.51
N TYR A 466 -22.53 -21.96 -4.17
CA TYR A 466 -22.50 -20.78 -3.29
C TYR A 466 -21.11 -20.48 -2.70
N GLY A 467 -20.01 -21.06 -3.20
CA GLY A 467 -18.68 -20.64 -2.73
C GLY A 467 -18.46 -19.12 -2.87
N ILE A 468 -17.41 -18.56 -2.26
CA ILE A 468 -17.11 -17.12 -2.34
C ILE A 468 -17.10 -16.58 -3.80
N GLY A 469 -16.70 -17.40 -4.78
CA GLY A 469 -16.78 -17.04 -6.20
C GLY A 469 -18.19 -17.04 -6.79
N GLY A 470 -19.09 -17.86 -6.27
CA GLY A 470 -20.51 -17.83 -6.59
C GLY A 470 -21.20 -16.61 -5.97
N ILE A 471 -20.94 -16.33 -4.70
CA ILE A 471 -21.45 -15.14 -4.00
C ILE A 471 -21.01 -13.86 -4.72
N SER A 472 -19.73 -13.77 -5.09
CA SER A 472 -19.23 -12.60 -5.80
C SER A 472 -19.88 -12.45 -7.19
N ALA A 473 -20.01 -13.52 -7.96
CA ALA A 473 -20.71 -13.48 -9.24
C ALA A 473 -22.18 -13.05 -9.06
N ALA A 474 -22.90 -13.62 -8.09
CA ALA A 474 -24.27 -13.25 -7.76
C ALA A 474 -24.38 -11.76 -7.39
N TYR A 475 -23.51 -11.27 -6.49
CA TYR A 475 -23.45 -9.87 -6.07
C TYR A 475 -23.28 -8.91 -7.24
N HIS A 476 -22.37 -9.22 -8.17
CA HIS A 476 -22.11 -8.36 -9.32
C HIS A 476 -23.21 -8.45 -10.39
N LEU A 477 -23.74 -9.65 -10.65
CA LEU A 477 -24.78 -9.85 -11.66
C LEU A 477 -26.09 -9.16 -11.30
N VAL A 478 -26.53 -9.23 -10.04
CA VAL A 478 -27.76 -8.55 -9.63
C VAL A 478 -27.61 -7.02 -9.66
N LYS A 479 -26.41 -6.50 -9.36
CA LYS A 479 -26.09 -5.07 -9.54
C LYS A 479 -26.12 -4.61 -10.99
N ASP A 480 -25.76 -5.50 -11.91
CA ASP A 480 -25.85 -5.26 -13.35
C ASP A 480 -27.30 -5.41 -13.88
N GLY A 481 -28.28 -5.75 -13.02
CA GLY A 481 -29.70 -5.85 -13.36
C GLY A 481 -30.14 -7.20 -13.90
N HIS A 482 -29.31 -8.25 -13.77
CA HIS A 482 -29.66 -9.60 -14.19
C HIS A 482 -30.58 -10.31 -13.18
N GLU A 483 -31.47 -11.16 -13.67
CA GLU A 483 -32.21 -12.10 -12.82
C GLU A 483 -31.29 -13.29 -12.52
N VAL A 484 -31.05 -13.58 -11.23
CA VAL A 484 -30.08 -14.62 -10.83
C VAL A 484 -30.77 -15.70 -10.03
N VAL A 485 -30.65 -16.94 -10.50
CA VAL A 485 -31.05 -18.15 -9.76
C VAL A 485 -29.81 -18.84 -9.25
N LEU A 486 -29.54 -18.68 -7.96
CA LEU A 486 -28.45 -19.34 -7.26
C LEU A 486 -28.86 -20.74 -6.83
N ILE A 487 -28.09 -21.75 -7.22
CA ILE A 487 -28.38 -23.17 -7.02
C ILE A 487 -27.28 -23.77 -6.14
N GLU A 488 -27.65 -24.22 -4.95
CA GLU A 488 -26.75 -24.80 -3.95
C GLU A 488 -27.18 -26.24 -3.62
N LYS A 489 -26.22 -27.16 -3.65
CA LYS A 489 -26.46 -28.59 -3.40
C LYS A 489 -26.75 -28.89 -1.92
N ASN A 490 -26.25 -28.05 -1.02
CA ASN A 490 -26.43 -28.22 0.42
C ASN A 490 -27.69 -27.50 0.95
N ALA A 491 -28.08 -27.85 2.17
CA ALA A 491 -29.14 -27.17 2.92
C ALA A 491 -28.70 -25.80 3.47
N THR A 492 -27.39 -25.52 3.45
CA THR A 492 -26.79 -24.30 3.96
C THR A 492 -25.92 -23.64 2.91
N LEU A 493 -25.73 -22.34 3.11
CA LEU A 493 -24.90 -21.49 2.30
C LEU A 493 -23.56 -21.29 2.99
N GLY A 494 -22.48 -21.27 2.22
CA GLY A 494 -21.14 -20.88 2.69
C GLY A 494 -20.01 -21.58 1.94
N GLY A 495 -20.27 -22.70 1.27
CA GLY A 495 -19.23 -23.53 0.66
C GLY A 495 -18.22 -23.97 1.72
N HIS A 496 -17.00 -23.43 1.67
CA HIS A 496 -15.95 -23.65 2.68
C HIS A 496 -16.08 -22.79 3.95
N THR A 497 -17.19 -22.08 4.13
CA THR A 497 -17.54 -21.39 5.38
C THR A 497 -18.60 -22.20 6.09
N TYR A 498 -18.21 -22.86 7.19
CA TYR A 498 -19.13 -23.64 8.03
C TYR A 498 -19.30 -22.95 9.37
N GLU A 499 -20.48 -23.08 9.96
CA GLU A 499 -20.77 -22.59 11.29
C GLU A 499 -21.42 -23.72 12.10
N MET A 500 -20.96 -23.92 13.34
CA MET A 500 -21.45 -24.99 14.21
C MET A 500 -21.65 -24.48 15.64
N GLU A 501 -22.79 -24.80 16.25
CA GLU A 501 -23.01 -24.52 17.66
C GLU A 501 -22.23 -25.50 18.55
N ILE A 502 -21.35 -24.99 19.42
CA ILE A 502 -20.59 -25.78 20.38
C ILE A 502 -20.67 -25.09 21.74
N ASP A 503 -21.22 -25.78 22.74
CA ASP A 503 -21.45 -25.26 24.11
C ASP A 503 -22.25 -23.94 24.16
N GLY A 504 -23.22 -23.75 23.25
CA GLY A 504 -24.07 -22.55 23.19
C GLY A 504 -23.41 -21.33 22.55
N GLU A 505 -22.30 -21.51 21.84
CA GLU A 505 -21.63 -20.47 21.05
C GLU A 505 -21.39 -20.97 19.63
N MET A 506 -21.59 -20.11 18.62
CA MET A 506 -21.32 -20.45 17.22
C MET A 506 -19.80 -20.41 16.95
N VAL A 507 -19.29 -21.49 16.36
CA VAL A 507 -17.88 -21.66 16.00
C VAL A 507 -17.79 -21.76 14.49
N ASP A 508 -17.12 -20.77 13.87
CA ASP A 508 -16.86 -20.79 12.43
C ASP A 508 -15.73 -21.75 12.08
N ILE A 509 -15.81 -22.40 10.93
CA ILE A 509 -14.79 -23.34 10.45
C ILE A 509 -14.57 -23.07 8.96
N GLY A 510 -13.31 -23.14 8.53
CA GLY A 510 -12.93 -22.82 7.15
C GLY A 510 -12.64 -21.33 6.95
N PHE A 511 -13.46 -20.60 6.16
CA PHE A 511 -13.24 -19.17 5.93
C PHE A 511 -13.57 -18.31 7.15
N MET A 512 -12.55 -18.02 7.96
CA MET A 512 -12.72 -17.23 9.20
C MET A 512 -12.14 -15.82 9.12
N MET A 513 -11.24 -15.55 8.16
CA MET A 513 -10.32 -14.42 8.25
C MET A 513 -10.07 -13.73 6.92
N PHE A 514 -9.90 -12.42 6.97
CA PHE A 514 -9.46 -11.59 5.86
C PHE A 514 -8.46 -10.54 6.36
N GLY A 515 -7.65 -10.01 5.45
CA GLY A 515 -6.61 -9.03 5.74
C GLY A 515 -6.45 -8.00 4.64
N ASP A 516 -5.40 -7.18 4.74
CA ASP A 516 -5.07 -6.20 3.70
C ASP A 516 -4.64 -6.85 2.36
N SER A 517 -4.35 -8.15 2.39
CA SER A 517 -4.17 -8.99 1.20
C SER A 517 -5.46 -9.33 0.45
N ASN A 518 -6.62 -8.89 0.96
CA ASN A 518 -7.95 -9.15 0.40
C ASN A 518 -8.69 -7.83 0.06
N PRO A 519 -8.14 -6.97 -0.83
CA PRO A 519 -8.69 -5.64 -1.06
C PRO A 519 -10.13 -5.65 -1.62
N ASN A 520 -10.48 -6.57 -2.52
CA ASN A 520 -11.82 -6.65 -3.09
C ASN A 520 -12.84 -7.12 -2.05
N ILE A 521 -12.50 -8.16 -1.27
CA ILE A 521 -13.36 -8.62 -0.17
C ILE A 521 -13.53 -7.53 0.89
N LYS A 522 -12.44 -6.80 1.24
CA LYS A 522 -12.48 -5.71 2.21
C LYS A 522 -13.44 -4.61 1.76
N GLU A 523 -13.40 -4.22 0.49
CA GLU A 523 -14.30 -3.22 -0.06
C GLU A 523 -15.75 -3.73 -0.14
N TRP A 524 -15.94 -4.99 -0.51
CA TRP A 524 -17.26 -5.63 -0.50
C TRP A 524 -17.88 -5.65 0.91
N PHE A 525 -17.11 -6.03 1.93
CA PHE A 525 -17.56 -6.01 3.32
C PHE A 525 -17.91 -4.60 3.82
N LYS A 526 -17.17 -3.57 3.41
CA LYS A 526 -17.56 -2.18 3.69
C LYS A 526 -18.90 -1.85 3.03
N SER A 527 -19.09 -2.26 1.78
CA SER A 527 -20.32 -1.96 1.03
C SER A 527 -21.58 -2.57 1.67
N LEU A 528 -21.43 -3.69 2.39
CA LEU A 528 -22.51 -4.36 3.13
C LEU A 528 -22.57 -3.95 4.62
N GLY A 529 -21.74 -3.00 5.06
CA GLY A 529 -21.70 -2.57 6.46
C GLY A 529 -21.14 -3.61 7.45
N ILE A 530 -20.47 -4.66 6.97
CA ILE A 530 -19.90 -5.74 7.79
C ILE A 530 -18.66 -5.24 8.55
N THR A 531 -17.89 -4.36 7.93
CA THR A 531 -16.68 -3.75 8.52
C THR A 531 -16.91 -2.30 8.91
N GLN A 532 -16.04 -1.80 9.79
CA GLN A 532 -15.91 -0.37 10.08
C GLN A 532 -15.50 0.42 8.82
N PRO A 533 -15.61 1.77 8.81
CA PRO A 533 -15.23 2.59 7.66
C PRO A 533 -13.78 2.40 7.18
N ASP A 534 -12.88 2.01 8.07
CA ASP A 534 -11.48 1.67 7.76
C ASP A 534 -11.31 0.26 7.12
N GLY A 535 -12.40 -0.49 6.97
CA GLY A 535 -12.45 -1.84 6.43
C GLY A 535 -12.04 -2.93 7.41
N THR A 536 -12.04 -2.65 8.71
CA THR A 536 -11.64 -3.62 9.75
C THR A 536 -12.82 -4.10 10.57
N THR A 537 -12.74 -5.31 11.14
CA THR A 537 -13.69 -5.77 12.17
C THR A 537 -13.14 -5.55 13.59
N LYS A 538 -14.03 -5.60 14.58
CA LYS A 538 -13.66 -5.42 16.00
C LYS A 538 -12.74 -6.55 16.52
N LYS A 539 -12.78 -7.73 15.90
CA LYS A 539 -12.14 -8.96 16.39
C LYS A 539 -10.93 -9.30 15.53
N ARG A 540 -9.75 -9.31 16.17
CA ARG A 540 -8.48 -9.67 15.52
C ARG A 540 -8.12 -11.12 15.78
N ILE A 541 -7.54 -11.76 14.77
CA ILE A 541 -7.06 -13.14 14.87
C ILE A 541 -5.59 -13.12 15.30
N PRO A 542 -5.23 -13.77 16.42
CA PRO A 542 -3.82 -13.97 16.75
C PRO A 542 -3.24 -14.96 15.76
N MET A 543 -2.24 -14.55 14.99
CA MET A 543 -1.52 -15.45 14.11
C MET A 543 -0.31 -15.99 14.90
N SER A 544 -0.22 -17.31 15.08
CA SER A 544 0.94 -17.93 15.72
C SER A 544 1.07 -19.37 15.24
N LEU A 545 2.29 -19.86 15.10
CA LEU A 545 2.62 -21.17 14.56
C LEU A 545 3.46 -21.95 15.57
N THR A 546 3.09 -23.20 15.81
CA THR A 546 3.93 -24.16 16.50
C THR A 546 4.11 -25.39 15.63
N VAL A 547 5.34 -25.88 15.53
CA VAL A 547 5.72 -27.07 14.78
C VAL A 547 6.41 -28.03 15.74
N THR A 548 5.88 -29.23 15.85
CA THR A 548 6.44 -30.33 16.63
C THR A 548 6.65 -31.54 15.75
N SER A 549 7.47 -32.48 16.19
CA SER A 549 7.69 -33.72 15.48
C SER A 549 7.62 -34.92 16.43
N ASP A 550 7.00 -35.99 15.95
CA ASP A 550 7.04 -37.31 16.60
C ASP A 550 8.37 -38.05 16.30
N ILE A 551 9.18 -37.55 15.36
CA ILE A 551 10.50 -38.11 15.05
C ILE A 551 11.46 -37.82 16.20
N LYS A 552 11.98 -38.89 16.80
CA LYS A 552 12.86 -38.80 17.97
C LYS A 552 14.12 -37.97 17.69
N GLY A 553 14.31 -36.91 18.46
CA GLY A 553 15.47 -36.01 18.37
C GLY A 553 15.32 -34.86 17.39
N ASP A 554 14.20 -34.80 16.65
CA ASP A 554 13.89 -33.68 15.77
C ASP A 554 13.55 -32.41 16.57
N MET A 555 13.62 -31.26 15.92
CA MET A 555 13.46 -29.96 16.57
C MET A 555 11.98 -29.61 16.78
N GLN A 556 11.70 -28.84 17.83
CA GLN A 556 10.42 -28.17 18.01
C GLN A 556 10.59 -26.66 17.83
N PHE A 557 9.63 -26.03 17.16
CA PHE A 557 9.64 -24.59 16.92
C PHE A 557 8.30 -23.99 17.30
N SER A 558 8.27 -23.00 18.20
CA SER A 558 7.06 -22.25 18.51
C SER A 558 7.30 -20.76 18.32
N SER A 559 6.44 -20.11 17.55
CA SER A 559 6.48 -18.67 17.34
C SER A 559 6.22 -17.90 18.63
N ARG A 560 5.45 -18.48 19.57
CA ARG A 560 5.09 -17.88 20.85
C ARG A 560 6.17 -18.03 21.91
N ALA A 561 6.93 -19.12 21.86
CA ALA A 561 7.99 -19.43 22.80
C ALA A 561 9.05 -20.34 22.13
N PRO A 562 9.92 -19.75 21.29
CA PRO A 562 10.86 -20.50 20.44
C PRO A 562 11.89 -21.32 21.23
N PHE A 563 12.18 -20.94 22.47
CA PHE A 563 13.11 -21.63 23.36
C PHE A 563 12.40 -22.31 24.55
N HIS A 564 11.11 -22.63 24.43
CA HIS A 564 10.35 -23.30 25.48
C HIS A 564 10.90 -24.69 25.81
N GLY A 565 10.66 -25.17 27.03
CA GLY A 565 11.01 -26.53 27.47
C GLY A 565 12.31 -26.60 28.28
N SER A 566 13.39 -25.97 27.83
CA SER A 566 14.68 -25.96 28.55
C SER A 566 15.50 -24.72 28.22
N VAL A 567 16.27 -24.23 29.20
CA VAL A 567 17.27 -23.15 29.00
C VAL A 567 18.32 -23.57 27.98
N MET A 568 18.59 -24.88 27.83
CA MET A 568 19.53 -25.39 26.84
C MET A 568 19.10 -25.12 25.39
N ASN A 569 17.80 -24.92 25.14
CA ASN A 569 17.30 -24.62 23.80
C ASN A 569 17.80 -23.27 23.28
N LEU A 570 18.22 -22.34 24.17
CA LEU A 570 18.90 -21.10 23.76
C LEU A 570 20.22 -21.36 23.02
N PHE A 571 20.83 -22.52 23.26
CA PHE A 571 22.09 -22.94 22.62
C PHE A 571 21.86 -23.89 21.44
N ASP A 572 20.60 -24.24 21.11
CA ASP A 572 20.31 -25.05 19.94
C ASP A 572 20.47 -24.21 18.66
N THR A 573 21.57 -24.47 17.95
CA THR A 573 21.91 -23.74 16.71
C THR A 573 20.87 -23.92 15.61
N ARG A 574 20.08 -24.99 15.63
CA ARG A 574 19.02 -25.28 14.65
C ARG A 574 17.89 -24.24 14.73
N ILE A 575 17.47 -23.89 15.94
CA ILE A 575 16.42 -22.88 16.18
C ILE A 575 16.86 -21.51 15.66
N TRP A 576 18.12 -21.14 15.91
CA TRP A 576 18.68 -19.89 15.42
C TRP A 576 18.80 -19.84 13.90
N ARG A 577 19.14 -20.95 13.22
CA ARG A 577 19.15 -21.04 11.76
C ARG A 577 17.76 -20.76 11.19
N VAL A 578 16.71 -21.37 11.75
CA VAL A 578 15.32 -21.09 11.37
C VAL A 578 14.99 -19.61 11.50
N LEU A 579 15.29 -18.99 12.65
CA LEU A 579 14.99 -17.57 12.87
C LEU A 579 15.72 -16.64 11.89
N ILE A 580 17.00 -16.92 11.62
CA ILE A 580 17.81 -16.14 10.68
C ILE A 580 17.26 -16.30 9.26
N ASP A 581 16.90 -17.51 8.86
CA ASP A 581 16.43 -17.77 7.50
C ASP A 581 14.99 -17.33 7.28
N ILE A 582 14.12 -17.31 8.29
CA ILE A 582 12.82 -16.60 8.23
C ILE A 582 13.06 -15.14 7.84
N TYR A 583 14.02 -14.48 8.51
CA TYR A 583 14.36 -13.09 8.20
C TYR A 583 14.90 -12.93 6.77
N LYS A 584 15.90 -13.73 6.38
CA LYS A 584 16.47 -13.68 5.03
C LYS A 584 15.43 -13.96 3.96
N PHE A 585 14.67 -15.04 4.10
CA PHE A 585 13.61 -15.43 3.18
C PHE A 585 12.57 -14.32 3.03
N THR A 586 12.17 -13.68 4.13
CA THR A 586 11.23 -12.55 4.08
C THR A 586 11.81 -11.38 3.29
N MET A 587 13.08 -11.02 3.49
CA MET A 587 13.74 -9.96 2.72
C MET A 587 13.87 -10.32 1.23
N ASP A 588 14.26 -11.55 0.96
CA ASP A 588 14.43 -12.05 -0.40
C ASP A 588 13.09 -12.07 -1.13
N LEU A 589 12.03 -12.58 -0.51
CA LEU A 589 10.69 -12.72 -1.11
C LEU A 589 10.11 -11.39 -1.63
N MET A 590 10.45 -10.26 -1.00
CA MET A 590 10.06 -8.93 -1.45
C MET A 590 10.65 -8.58 -2.82
N THR A 591 11.87 -9.05 -3.10
CA THR A 591 12.68 -8.69 -4.28
C THR A 591 12.88 -9.84 -5.25
N MET A 592 12.57 -11.07 -4.84
CA MET A 592 12.77 -12.27 -5.63
C MET A 592 11.79 -12.29 -6.81
N PRO A 593 12.27 -12.57 -8.03
CA PRO A 593 11.39 -12.84 -9.15
C PRO A 593 10.57 -14.10 -8.81
N VAL A 594 9.26 -13.94 -8.78
CA VAL A 594 8.33 -14.99 -8.33
C VAL A 594 7.87 -15.89 -9.49
N LYS A 595 8.45 -15.72 -10.68
CA LYS A 595 8.25 -16.59 -11.84
C LYS A 595 9.52 -17.40 -12.04
N ASP A 596 9.52 -18.63 -11.56
CA ASP A 596 10.55 -19.64 -11.80
C ASP A 596 9.85 -20.95 -12.21
N ASP A 597 10.26 -21.54 -13.32
CA ASP A 597 9.63 -22.74 -13.92
C ASP A 597 10.29 -24.01 -13.39
N ILE A 598 10.46 -24.06 -12.07
CA ILE A 598 11.09 -25.17 -11.35
C ILE A 598 10.19 -25.66 -10.22
N THR A 599 10.37 -26.92 -9.85
CA THR A 599 9.71 -27.52 -8.70
C THR A 599 10.21 -26.92 -7.38
N THR A 600 9.39 -26.98 -6.34
CA THR A 600 9.83 -26.59 -4.98
C THR A 600 11.03 -27.39 -4.50
N ARG A 601 11.13 -28.67 -4.90
CA ARG A 601 12.29 -29.53 -4.64
C ARG A 601 13.59 -28.99 -5.24
N GLU A 602 13.56 -28.64 -6.53
CA GLU A 602 14.73 -28.06 -7.22
C GLU A 602 15.09 -26.70 -6.64
N TRP A 603 14.09 -25.90 -6.28
CA TRP A 603 14.32 -24.61 -5.61
C TRP A 603 15.00 -24.78 -4.25
N ALA A 604 14.54 -25.74 -3.44
CA ALA A 604 15.14 -26.06 -2.14
C ALA A 604 16.58 -26.56 -2.30
N ALA A 605 16.85 -27.39 -3.31
CA ALA A 605 18.18 -27.93 -3.60
C ALA A 605 19.22 -26.85 -3.98
N LYS A 606 18.80 -25.63 -4.36
CA LYS A 606 19.70 -24.49 -4.58
C LYS A 606 20.40 -24.03 -3.28
N GLY A 607 19.99 -24.52 -2.10
CA GLY A 607 20.72 -24.34 -0.84
C GLY A 607 20.78 -22.90 -0.33
N ARG A 608 19.79 -22.06 -0.69
CA ARG A 608 19.75 -20.64 -0.26
C ARG A 608 19.40 -20.47 1.22
N TYR A 609 18.67 -21.42 1.78
CA TYR A 609 18.22 -21.45 3.18
C TYR A 609 18.57 -22.80 3.80
N SER A 610 18.64 -22.85 5.13
CA SER A 610 18.94 -24.07 5.88
C SER A 610 17.84 -25.12 5.75
N ASP A 611 18.25 -26.39 5.86
CA ASP A 611 17.33 -27.52 5.89
C ASP A 611 16.35 -27.42 7.08
N GLU A 612 16.81 -26.88 8.21
CA GLU A 612 15.94 -26.67 9.37
C GLU A 612 14.84 -25.66 9.09
N PHE A 613 15.16 -24.54 8.43
CA PHE A 613 14.15 -23.56 7.98
C PHE A 613 13.18 -24.20 6.99
N PHE A 614 13.71 -24.92 6.00
CA PHE A 614 12.88 -25.50 4.96
C PHE A 614 11.90 -26.53 5.56
N ARG A 615 12.38 -27.39 6.45
CA ARG A 615 11.61 -28.44 7.12
C ARG A 615 10.61 -27.93 8.15
N HIS A 616 11.06 -27.11 9.09
CA HIS A 616 10.27 -26.72 10.28
C HIS A 616 9.52 -25.41 10.13
N TYR A 617 9.72 -24.71 9.00
CA TYR A 617 9.05 -23.45 8.75
C TYR A 617 8.42 -23.40 7.38
N PHE A 618 9.20 -23.50 6.30
CA PHE A 618 8.65 -23.35 4.94
C PHE A 618 7.64 -24.45 4.59
N LEU A 619 8.03 -25.73 4.68
CA LEU A 619 7.14 -26.86 4.42
C LEU A 619 5.98 -26.89 5.41
N ALA A 620 6.27 -26.68 6.70
CA ALA A 620 5.23 -26.62 7.72
C ALA A 620 4.19 -25.52 7.47
N PHE A 621 4.59 -24.40 6.86
CA PHE A 621 3.68 -23.29 6.57
C PHE A 621 2.97 -23.44 5.21
N VAL A 622 3.64 -24.01 4.20
CA VAL A 622 3.07 -24.22 2.88
C VAL A 622 2.12 -25.42 2.86
N SER A 623 2.49 -26.56 3.45
CA SER A 623 1.62 -27.74 3.51
C SER A 623 0.29 -27.42 4.19
N ILE A 624 0.26 -26.47 5.12
CA ILE A 624 -0.97 -26.10 5.86
C ILE A 624 -1.82 -25.04 5.16
N LEU A 625 -1.22 -24.11 4.42
CA LEU A 625 -1.97 -23.06 3.72
C LEU A 625 -2.87 -23.64 2.62
N TRP A 626 -2.44 -24.73 1.99
CA TRP A 626 -3.21 -25.43 0.95
C TRP A 626 -3.67 -26.82 1.39
N THR A 627 -3.36 -27.23 2.63
CA THR A 627 -3.67 -28.57 3.15
C THR A 627 -3.26 -29.68 2.17
N VAL A 628 -2.04 -29.59 1.66
CA VAL A 628 -1.48 -30.53 0.67
C VAL A 628 -0.37 -31.36 1.29
N PRO A 629 -0.27 -32.66 0.96
CA PRO A 629 0.81 -33.51 1.41
C PRO A 629 2.19 -32.94 1.07
N LYS A 630 3.20 -33.28 1.87
CA LYS A 630 4.57 -32.81 1.66
C LYS A 630 5.08 -33.13 0.25
N HIS A 631 4.82 -34.34 -0.26
CA HIS A 631 5.30 -34.75 -1.58
C HIS A 631 4.74 -33.86 -2.70
N ASP A 632 3.46 -33.47 -2.60
CA ASP A 632 2.84 -32.54 -3.54
C ASP A 632 3.49 -31.17 -3.49
N VAL A 633 3.74 -30.63 -2.29
CA VAL A 633 4.43 -29.35 -2.15
C VAL A 633 5.78 -29.37 -2.86
N LEU A 634 6.52 -30.47 -2.73
CA LEU A 634 7.84 -30.62 -3.33
C LEU A 634 7.81 -30.70 -4.87
N ASP A 635 6.81 -31.37 -5.42
CA ASP A 635 6.73 -31.64 -6.86
C ASP A 635 5.98 -30.54 -7.64
N LEU A 636 5.19 -29.71 -6.95
CA LEU A 636 4.52 -28.55 -7.54
C LEU A 636 5.49 -27.38 -7.84
N PRO A 637 5.16 -26.50 -8.81
CA PRO A 637 5.96 -25.33 -9.12
C PRO A 637 6.13 -24.42 -7.90
N VAL A 638 7.37 -24.05 -7.59
CA VAL A 638 7.66 -23.20 -6.42
C VAL A 638 6.98 -21.83 -6.51
N THR A 639 6.76 -21.37 -7.73
CA THR A 639 6.04 -20.14 -8.08
C THR A 639 4.65 -20.07 -7.44
N GLN A 640 3.91 -21.19 -7.39
CA GLN A 640 2.58 -21.28 -6.77
C GLN A 640 2.62 -20.79 -5.33
N PHE A 641 3.61 -21.27 -4.58
CA PHE A 641 3.77 -20.97 -3.16
C PHE A 641 4.38 -19.58 -2.95
N LEU A 642 5.47 -19.24 -3.65
CA LEU A 642 6.16 -17.96 -3.46
C LEU A 642 5.27 -16.75 -3.78
N ARG A 643 4.36 -16.83 -4.77
CA ARG A 643 3.42 -15.74 -5.07
C ARG A 643 2.43 -15.51 -3.95
N CYS A 644 1.82 -16.59 -3.46
CA CYS A 644 0.94 -16.51 -2.31
C CYS A 644 1.70 -15.97 -1.10
N LEU A 645 2.85 -16.56 -0.77
CA LEU A 645 3.70 -16.13 0.34
C LEU A 645 4.11 -14.67 0.22
N LYS A 646 4.30 -14.12 -0.99
CA LYS A 646 4.58 -12.70 -1.19
C LYS A 646 3.38 -11.83 -0.82
N THR A 647 2.18 -12.22 -1.22
CA THR A 647 0.93 -11.50 -0.88
C THR A 647 0.47 -11.71 0.56
N HIS A 648 0.86 -12.82 1.18
CA HIS A 648 0.63 -13.16 2.59
C HIS A 648 1.92 -12.99 3.42
N SER A 649 2.90 -12.26 2.90
CA SER A 649 4.25 -12.13 3.49
C SER A 649 4.22 -11.55 4.88
N ASN A 650 3.15 -10.83 5.18
CA ASN A 650 2.94 -10.34 6.51
C ASN A 650 2.71 -11.41 7.58
N SER A 651 2.18 -12.57 7.19
CA SER A 651 2.02 -13.73 8.07
C SER A 651 3.34 -14.43 8.34
N LEU A 652 4.33 -14.29 7.44
CA LEU A 652 5.64 -14.93 7.56
C LEU A 652 6.56 -14.28 8.61
N TYR A 653 6.41 -12.99 8.91
CA TYR A 653 7.26 -12.35 9.93
C TYR A 653 6.71 -12.43 11.35
N ILE A 654 5.45 -12.87 11.53
CA ILE A 654 4.78 -12.87 12.84
C ILE A 654 5.57 -13.68 13.87
N PRO A 655 6.12 -14.85 13.52
CA PRO A 655 6.98 -15.59 14.43
C PRO A 655 8.22 -14.83 14.85
N LEU A 656 8.88 -14.17 13.91
CA LEU A 656 10.08 -13.39 14.17
C LEU A 656 9.81 -12.20 15.10
N TRP A 657 8.69 -11.49 14.92
CA TRP A 657 8.27 -10.42 15.84
C TRP A 657 7.87 -10.93 17.22
N GLN A 658 7.15 -12.05 17.30
CA GLN A 658 6.79 -12.67 18.59
C GLN A 658 8.03 -13.11 19.37
N VAL A 659 9.05 -13.65 18.68
CA VAL A 659 10.35 -13.98 19.26
C VAL A 659 11.04 -12.74 19.83
N ILE A 660 11.18 -11.67 19.03
CA ILE A 660 11.87 -10.43 19.45
C ILE A 660 11.11 -9.72 20.57
N LEU A 661 9.81 -9.48 20.39
CA LEU A 661 8.99 -8.72 21.36
C LEU A 661 8.79 -9.51 22.65
N GLY A 662 8.59 -10.83 22.54
CA GLY A 662 8.55 -11.73 23.69
C GLY A 662 9.84 -11.70 24.49
N ALA A 663 11.00 -11.67 23.82
CA ALA A 663 12.31 -11.52 24.45
C ALA A 663 12.56 -10.14 25.08
N LEU A 664 11.86 -9.09 24.63
CA LEU A 664 11.85 -7.76 25.24
C LEU A 664 10.85 -7.62 26.40
N GLY A 665 10.24 -8.73 26.85
CA GLY A 665 9.22 -8.72 27.91
C GLY A 665 7.87 -8.15 27.48
N ARG A 666 7.67 -7.87 26.18
CA ARG A 666 6.39 -7.40 25.64
C ARG A 666 5.55 -8.60 25.19
N ARG A 667 4.59 -8.99 26.04
CA ARG A 667 3.57 -10.02 25.73
C ARG A 667 2.46 -9.52 24.81
N THR A 668 2.78 -8.79 23.74
CA THR A 668 1.74 -8.32 22.81
C THR A 668 1.96 -8.94 21.44
N ASP A 669 1.14 -9.95 21.13
CA ASP A 669 0.75 -10.30 19.76
C ASP A 669 0.24 -9.02 19.07
N ARG A 670 1.04 -8.24 18.31
CA ARG A 670 0.53 -7.13 17.47
C ARG A 670 1.59 -6.35 16.66
N PRO A 671 1.72 -6.64 15.36
CA PRO A 671 1.57 -5.64 14.30
C PRO A 671 0.07 -5.29 14.19
N LYS A 672 -0.30 -4.02 14.00
CA LYS A 672 -1.70 -3.59 14.14
C LYS A 672 -2.63 -3.89 12.96
N HIS A 673 -2.12 -4.29 11.80
CA HIS A 673 -2.89 -4.37 10.54
C HIS A 673 -2.63 -5.67 9.81
N LEU A 674 -3.30 -6.77 10.17
CA LEU A 674 -2.99 -8.04 9.51
C LEU A 674 -4.20 -8.91 9.20
N TRP A 675 -4.92 -9.37 10.22
CA TRP A 675 -6.00 -10.33 10.04
C TRP A 675 -7.16 -10.05 10.99
N TRP A 676 -8.34 -9.93 10.39
CA TRP A 676 -9.60 -9.68 11.06
C TRP A 676 -10.49 -10.90 10.93
N TYR A 677 -11.20 -11.19 12.00
CA TYR A 677 -12.20 -12.24 12.02
C TYR A 677 -13.48 -11.73 11.37
N VAL A 678 -14.06 -12.55 10.48
CA VAL A 678 -15.37 -12.33 9.89
C VAL A 678 -16.25 -13.58 10.04
N GLY A 679 -15.72 -14.77 9.74
CA GLY A 679 -16.50 -16.01 9.77
C GLY A 679 -17.72 -15.96 8.84
N SER A 680 -18.82 -16.58 9.28
CA SER A 680 -20.15 -16.60 8.64
C SER A 680 -20.84 -15.23 8.56
N ALA A 681 -20.33 -14.20 9.25
CA ALA A 681 -21.04 -12.93 9.47
C ALA A 681 -21.40 -12.14 8.20
N TYR A 682 -20.86 -12.51 7.04
CA TYR A 682 -21.19 -11.89 5.76
C TYR A 682 -22.42 -12.50 5.08
N ILE A 683 -22.86 -13.70 5.48
CA ILE A 683 -23.89 -14.48 4.79
C ILE A 683 -25.25 -13.76 4.88
N GLU A 684 -25.66 -13.36 6.08
CA GLU A 684 -26.95 -12.69 6.30
C GLU A 684 -27.03 -11.32 5.58
N PRO A 685 -26.05 -10.40 5.73
CA PRO A 685 -26.05 -9.14 4.97
C PRO A 685 -26.07 -9.34 3.46
N PHE A 686 -25.34 -10.33 2.95
CA PHE A 686 -25.36 -10.67 1.53
C PHE A 686 -26.73 -11.20 1.10
N LEU A 687 -27.35 -12.09 1.87
CA LEU A 687 -28.66 -12.63 1.54
C LEU A 687 -29.72 -11.55 1.49
N LYS A 688 -29.75 -10.66 2.48
CA LYS A 688 -30.63 -9.50 2.46
C LYS A 688 -30.44 -8.67 1.18
N PHE A 689 -29.19 -8.33 0.87
CA PHE A 689 -28.86 -7.63 -0.37
C PHE A 689 -29.32 -8.40 -1.63
N PHE A 690 -29.06 -9.70 -1.69
CA PHE A 690 -29.33 -10.51 -2.87
C PHE A 690 -30.82 -10.75 -3.07
N THR A 691 -31.56 -11.18 -2.04
CA THR A 691 -32.96 -11.60 -2.16
C THR A 691 -33.94 -10.47 -1.95
N GLU A 692 -33.76 -9.64 -0.91
CA GLU A 692 -34.74 -8.61 -0.55
C GLU A 692 -34.55 -7.33 -1.36
N GLU A 693 -33.31 -6.93 -1.61
CA GLU A 693 -32.99 -5.66 -2.26
C GLU A 693 -32.87 -5.79 -3.79
N ASN A 694 -32.55 -6.99 -4.30
CA ASN A 694 -32.28 -7.21 -5.73
C ASN A 694 -33.00 -8.43 -6.35
N ASN A 695 -34.00 -9.00 -5.66
CA ASN A 695 -34.86 -10.08 -6.17
C ASN A 695 -34.13 -11.35 -6.66
N GLY A 696 -32.93 -11.63 -6.17
CA GLY A 696 -32.22 -12.88 -6.42
C GLY A 696 -32.94 -14.07 -5.81
N THR A 697 -32.92 -15.22 -6.49
CA THR A 697 -33.55 -16.46 -6.02
C THR A 697 -32.48 -17.46 -5.56
N VAL A 698 -32.70 -18.11 -4.42
CA VAL A 698 -31.85 -19.21 -3.94
C VAL A 698 -32.62 -20.53 -3.97
N ARG A 699 -31.98 -21.58 -4.48
CA ARG A 699 -32.44 -22.97 -4.48
C ARG A 699 -31.47 -23.82 -3.66
N TYR A 700 -31.93 -24.29 -2.51
CA TYR A 700 -31.18 -25.17 -1.61
C TYR A 700 -31.46 -26.63 -1.92
N ASN A 701 -30.57 -27.53 -1.48
CA ASN A 701 -30.70 -28.97 -1.68
C ASN A 701 -30.90 -29.34 -3.17
N ALA A 702 -30.32 -28.55 -4.06
CA ALA A 702 -30.51 -28.64 -5.50
C ALA A 702 -29.21 -29.08 -6.17
N THR A 703 -28.98 -30.39 -6.19
CA THR A 703 -27.81 -30.96 -6.88
C THR A 703 -28.02 -30.90 -8.38
N VAL A 704 -27.08 -30.27 -9.09
CA VAL A 704 -27.07 -30.16 -10.54
C VAL A 704 -26.43 -31.41 -11.14
N ASP A 705 -27.15 -32.11 -12.02
CA ASP A 705 -26.62 -33.23 -12.81
C ASP A 705 -25.91 -32.72 -14.09
N GLN A 706 -26.51 -31.76 -14.78
CA GLN A 706 -26.02 -31.32 -16.09
C GLN A 706 -26.38 -29.85 -16.38
N VAL A 707 -25.48 -29.16 -17.09
CA VAL A 707 -25.77 -27.86 -17.73
C VAL A 707 -25.96 -28.07 -19.23
N GLU A 708 -27.02 -27.52 -19.81
CA GLU A 708 -27.29 -27.66 -21.25
C GLU A 708 -26.31 -26.84 -22.11
N LYS A 709 -26.03 -27.34 -23.32
CA LYS A 709 -25.18 -26.66 -24.30
C LYS A 709 -25.71 -25.26 -24.60
N GLY A 710 -24.82 -24.27 -24.56
CA GLY A 710 -25.16 -22.86 -24.73
C GLY A 710 -25.58 -22.16 -23.44
N GLY A 711 -25.54 -22.85 -22.28
CA GLY A 711 -25.96 -22.27 -21.00
C GLY A 711 -27.47 -22.04 -20.90
N LYS A 712 -28.27 -22.82 -21.64
CA LYS A 712 -29.73 -22.62 -21.79
C LYS A 712 -30.57 -23.09 -20.62
N ALA A 713 -30.03 -23.99 -19.81
CA ALA A 713 -30.70 -24.51 -18.63
C ALA A 713 -29.72 -25.25 -17.73
N VAL A 714 -30.14 -25.40 -16.48
CA VAL A 714 -29.53 -26.28 -15.47
C VAL A 714 -30.53 -27.40 -15.16
N ILE A 715 -30.06 -28.66 -15.20
CA ILE A 715 -30.86 -29.86 -14.94
C ILE A 715 -30.42 -30.43 -13.58
N LEU A 716 -31.37 -30.58 -12.66
CA LEU A 716 -31.14 -31.18 -11.34
C LEU A 716 -31.18 -32.71 -11.39
N GLU A 717 -30.57 -33.39 -10.42
CA GLU A 717 -30.60 -34.87 -10.32
C GLU A 717 -32.03 -35.45 -10.25
N GLY A 718 -32.99 -34.68 -9.74
CA GLY A 718 -34.42 -35.02 -9.72
C GLY A 718 -35.14 -34.87 -11.07
N GLY A 719 -34.45 -34.41 -12.11
CA GLY A 719 -35.00 -34.17 -13.45
C GLY A 719 -35.67 -32.80 -13.65
N GLU A 720 -35.72 -31.96 -12.61
CA GLU A 720 -36.18 -30.57 -12.74
C GLU A 720 -35.25 -29.78 -13.67
N ARG A 721 -35.84 -28.98 -14.57
CA ARG A 721 -35.13 -28.14 -15.53
C ARG A 721 -35.38 -26.67 -15.22
N ILE A 722 -34.30 -25.94 -14.92
CA ILE A 722 -34.31 -24.50 -14.65
C ILE A 722 -33.81 -23.78 -15.89
N GLU A 723 -34.65 -22.98 -16.55
CA GLU A 723 -34.28 -22.24 -17.76
C GLU A 723 -33.35 -21.06 -17.44
N CYS A 724 -32.35 -20.85 -18.29
CA CYS A 724 -31.37 -19.76 -18.15
C CYS A 724 -30.96 -19.26 -19.54
N ASP A 725 -30.52 -18.01 -19.63
CA ASP A 725 -29.86 -17.50 -20.84
C ASP A 725 -28.34 -17.72 -20.79
N ARG A 726 -27.79 -17.76 -19.58
CA ARG A 726 -26.36 -17.97 -19.28
C ARG A 726 -26.19 -18.76 -17.99
N VAL A 727 -25.06 -19.45 -17.85
CA VAL A 727 -24.70 -20.17 -16.63
C VAL A 727 -23.32 -19.75 -16.11
N VAL A 728 -23.24 -19.50 -14.80
CA VAL A 728 -21.97 -19.41 -14.06
C VAL A 728 -21.77 -20.70 -13.27
N LEU A 729 -20.70 -21.42 -13.55
CA LEU A 729 -20.27 -22.57 -12.77
C LEU A 729 -19.28 -22.11 -11.70
N ALA A 730 -19.73 -22.05 -10.45
CA ALA A 730 -18.97 -21.64 -9.27
C ALA A 730 -18.59 -22.83 -8.36
N THR A 731 -18.50 -24.04 -8.92
CA THR A 731 -18.11 -25.28 -8.23
C THR A 731 -16.64 -25.62 -8.44
N HIS A 732 -16.18 -26.72 -7.84
CA HIS A 732 -14.85 -27.27 -8.14
C HIS A 732 -14.74 -27.67 -9.63
N GLY A 733 -13.51 -27.65 -10.17
CA GLY A 733 -13.26 -27.96 -11.57
C GLY A 733 -13.72 -29.37 -11.96
N ASP A 734 -13.52 -30.36 -11.09
CA ASP A 734 -14.01 -31.73 -11.29
C ASP A 734 -15.56 -31.79 -11.32
N GLU A 735 -16.23 -31.14 -10.36
CA GLU A 735 -17.69 -31.03 -10.34
C GLU A 735 -18.24 -30.33 -11.61
N SER A 736 -17.64 -29.21 -12.00
CA SER A 736 -17.96 -28.48 -13.23
C SER A 736 -17.75 -29.33 -14.48
N ALA A 737 -16.70 -30.16 -14.52
CA ALA A 737 -16.44 -31.05 -15.64
C ALA A 737 -17.58 -32.06 -15.81
N HIS A 738 -18.04 -32.68 -14.72
CA HIS A 738 -19.13 -33.65 -14.76
C HIS A 738 -20.45 -33.05 -15.29
N MET A 739 -20.74 -31.80 -14.93
CA MET A 739 -21.92 -31.07 -15.44
C MET A 739 -21.81 -30.74 -16.95
N LEU A 740 -20.59 -30.74 -17.49
CA LEU A 740 -20.25 -30.44 -18.90
C LEU A 740 -19.78 -31.69 -19.67
N ARG A 741 -20.11 -32.90 -19.21
CA ARG A 741 -19.70 -34.18 -19.83
C ARG A 741 -19.98 -34.32 -21.34
N TRP A 742 -20.90 -33.51 -21.87
CA TRP A 742 -21.20 -33.44 -23.31
C TRP A 742 -20.13 -32.69 -24.14
N SER A 743 -19.30 -31.86 -23.52
CA SER A 743 -18.14 -31.24 -24.16
C SER A 743 -16.87 -31.96 -23.71
N GLU A 744 -16.35 -32.83 -24.59
CA GLU A 744 -15.09 -33.53 -24.32
C GLU A 744 -13.92 -32.54 -24.07
N LYS A 745 -13.92 -31.41 -24.77
CA LYS A 745 -12.89 -30.37 -24.63
C LYS A 745 -12.95 -29.69 -23.26
N ALA A 746 -14.13 -29.26 -22.83
CA ALA A 746 -14.31 -28.64 -21.52
C ALA A 746 -14.07 -29.65 -20.38
N TYR A 747 -14.58 -30.88 -20.53
CA TYR A 747 -14.36 -31.96 -19.57
C TYR A 747 -12.87 -32.22 -19.35
N ARG A 748 -12.11 -32.45 -20.42
CA ARG A 748 -10.66 -32.70 -20.32
C ARG A 748 -9.90 -31.50 -19.75
N SER A 749 -10.29 -30.27 -20.10
CA SER A 749 -9.67 -29.04 -19.58
C SER A 749 -9.88 -28.92 -18.06
N LEU A 750 -11.10 -29.10 -17.59
CA LEU A 750 -11.48 -28.93 -16.19
C LEU A 750 -10.98 -30.07 -15.28
N MET A 751 -10.89 -31.30 -15.79
CA MET A 751 -10.35 -32.46 -15.05
C MET A 751 -8.84 -32.36 -14.74
N ARG A 752 -8.14 -31.35 -15.27
CA ARG A 752 -6.74 -31.05 -14.93
C ARG A 752 -6.59 -30.40 -13.55
N PHE A 753 -7.66 -29.80 -13.04
CA PHE A 753 -7.70 -29.26 -11.69
C PHE A 753 -7.96 -30.40 -10.72
N HIS A 754 -6.88 -30.91 -10.13
CA HIS A 754 -6.98 -31.96 -9.11
C HIS A 754 -7.28 -31.35 -7.75
N PHE A 755 -8.13 -32.03 -6.99
CA PHE A 755 -8.44 -31.67 -5.61
C PHE A 755 -7.91 -32.76 -4.69
N HIS A 756 -7.08 -32.37 -3.72
CA HIS A 756 -6.66 -33.28 -2.65
C HIS A 756 -7.85 -33.54 -1.73
N LYS A 757 -8.08 -34.81 -1.41
CA LYS A 757 -9.19 -35.24 -0.57
C LYS A 757 -8.69 -35.30 0.87
N SER A 758 -9.31 -34.53 1.76
CA SER A 758 -8.95 -34.47 3.17
C SER A 758 -10.16 -34.72 4.06
N MET A 759 -9.89 -35.05 5.32
CA MET A 759 -10.88 -35.12 6.39
C MET A 759 -10.62 -33.99 7.38
N MET A 760 -11.68 -33.27 7.73
CA MET A 760 -11.66 -32.25 8.77
C MET A 760 -12.38 -32.79 10.01
N TYR A 761 -11.70 -32.75 11.15
CA TYR A 761 -12.21 -33.18 12.44
C TYR A 761 -12.38 -31.96 13.35
N VAL A 762 -13.57 -31.78 13.91
CA VAL A 762 -13.83 -30.84 15.00
C VAL A 762 -13.84 -31.67 16.29
N HIS A 763 -12.95 -31.39 17.23
CA HIS A 763 -12.74 -32.26 18.39
C HIS A 763 -12.23 -31.51 19.62
N ARG A 764 -12.14 -32.22 20.75
CA ARG A 764 -11.56 -31.73 22.01
C ARG A 764 -10.24 -32.40 22.38
N ASP A 765 -9.81 -33.34 21.55
CA ASP A 765 -8.62 -34.15 21.81
C ASP A 765 -7.32 -33.36 21.59
N PRO A 766 -6.48 -33.14 22.63
CA PRO A 766 -5.21 -32.46 22.45
C PRO A 766 -4.11 -33.38 21.88
N ILE A 767 -4.43 -34.62 21.48
CA ILE A 767 -3.43 -35.61 21.03
C ILE A 767 -2.53 -35.07 19.90
N MET A 768 -3.05 -34.19 19.04
CA MET A 768 -2.32 -33.59 17.91
C MET A 768 -1.48 -32.36 18.30
N LEU A 769 -1.58 -31.90 19.54
CA LEU A 769 -0.88 -30.72 20.04
C LEU A 769 0.36 -31.10 20.87
N PRO A 770 1.31 -30.16 21.06
CA PRO A 770 2.43 -30.35 21.97
C PRO A 770 1.95 -30.66 23.40
N PRO A 771 2.67 -31.48 24.18
CA PRO A 771 2.27 -31.81 25.56
C PRO A 771 2.09 -30.61 26.49
N SER A 772 2.78 -29.49 26.20
CA SER A 772 2.67 -28.26 26.98
C SER A 772 1.76 -27.24 26.28
N ASN A 773 0.64 -26.91 26.91
CA ASN A 773 -0.27 -25.88 26.40
C ASN A 773 0.32 -24.46 26.34
N LYS A 774 1.47 -24.24 26.98
CA LYS A 774 2.20 -22.95 26.93
C LYS A 774 2.70 -22.60 25.53
N VAL A 775 2.94 -23.60 24.68
CA VAL A 775 3.37 -23.43 23.29
C VAL A 775 2.25 -23.63 22.29
N TRP A 776 1.02 -23.89 22.73
CA TRP A 776 -0.09 -24.01 21.79
C TRP A 776 -0.28 -22.70 21.04
N SER A 777 -0.36 -22.81 19.73
CA SER A 777 -0.49 -21.71 18.80
C SER A 777 -1.86 -21.74 18.13
N SER A 778 -2.16 -20.69 17.36
CA SER A 778 -3.36 -20.69 16.53
C SER A 778 -3.32 -21.80 15.49
N TRP A 779 -2.15 -22.04 14.90
CA TRP A 779 -1.84 -23.25 14.12
C TRP A 779 -0.78 -24.08 14.82
N ASN A 780 -1.05 -25.37 14.92
CA ASN A 780 -0.15 -26.36 15.48
C ASN A 780 0.07 -27.41 14.39
N VAL A 781 1.33 -27.64 14.03
CA VAL A 781 1.71 -28.57 12.98
C VAL A 781 2.47 -29.71 13.61
N LEU A 782 1.98 -30.92 13.40
CA LEU A 782 2.66 -32.15 13.79
C LEU A 782 3.34 -32.74 12.57
N ILE A 783 4.66 -32.87 12.63
CA ILE A 783 5.45 -33.68 11.71
C ILE A 783 5.42 -35.11 12.24
N THR A 784 4.69 -35.98 11.56
CA THR A 784 4.46 -37.37 11.97
C THR A 784 5.71 -38.23 11.74
N GLU A 785 5.72 -39.47 12.27
CA GLU A 785 6.85 -40.40 12.09
C GLU A 785 7.13 -40.75 10.62
N ASP A 786 6.09 -40.74 9.77
CA ASP A 786 6.16 -40.92 8.32
C ASP A 786 6.39 -39.60 7.54
N ASP A 787 6.81 -38.55 8.26
CA ASP A 787 7.21 -37.25 7.72
C ASP A 787 6.09 -36.50 6.96
N GLN A 788 4.84 -36.70 7.39
CA GLN A 788 3.69 -35.92 6.96
C GLN A 788 3.44 -34.73 7.90
N TYR A 789 2.78 -33.70 7.38
CA TYR A 789 2.51 -32.46 8.09
C TYR A 789 1.01 -32.36 8.35
N VAL A 790 0.61 -32.47 9.61
CA VAL A 790 -0.80 -32.44 10.02
C VAL A 790 -1.10 -31.16 10.79
N LEU A 791 -2.15 -30.45 10.38
CA LEU A 791 -2.53 -29.16 10.96
C LEU A 791 -3.67 -29.30 11.96
N THR A 792 -3.49 -28.67 13.13
CA THR A 792 -4.53 -28.48 14.14
C THR A 792 -4.68 -27.01 14.51
N TYR A 793 -5.88 -26.45 14.25
CA TYR A 793 -6.29 -25.13 14.70
C TYR A 793 -6.76 -25.15 16.15
N TRP A 794 -6.38 -24.16 16.95
CA TRP A 794 -6.96 -23.94 18.27
C TRP A 794 -8.01 -22.83 18.23
N MET A 795 -9.28 -23.23 18.20
CA MET A 795 -10.41 -22.34 17.89
C MET A 795 -10.67 -21.34 19.02
N ASN A 796 -10.50 -21.73 20.29
CA ASN A 796 -10.64 -20.82 21.43
C ASN A 796 -9.66 -19.65 21.33
N ARG A 797 -8.46 -19.86 20.77
CA ARG A 797 -7.49 -18.78 20.56
C ARG A 797 -7.82 -17.93 19.34
N ILE A 798 -8.14 -18.56 18.20
CA ILE A 798 -8.44 -17.87 16.94
C ILE A 798 -9.68 -16.99 17.10
N GLN A 799 -10.74 -17.56 17.66
CA GLN A 799 -12.05 -16.94 17.78
C GLN A 799 -12.35 -16.40 19.18
N ARG A 800 -11.44 -16.51 20.15
CA ARG A 800 -11.68 -16.03 21.52
C ARG A 800 -13.00 -16.55 22.09
N LEU A 801 -13.25 -17.85 21.87
CA LEU A 801 -14.46 -18.51 22.34
C LEU A 801 -14.59 -18.37 23.85
N ASN A 802 -15.81 -18.20 24.33
CA ASN A 802 -16.14 -18.15 25.75
C ASN A 802 -16.15 -19.56 26.38
N SER A 803 -16.24 -20.61 25.57
CA SER A 803 -16.15 -21.99 26.07
C SER A 803 -14.85 -22.22 26.85
N LYS A 804 -14.99 -22.81 28.04
CA LYS A 804 -13.87 -23.24 28.89
C LYS A 804 -13.23 -24.54 28.41
N LYS A 805 -13.90 -25.27 27.52
CA LYS A 805 -13.39 -26.50 26.92
C LYS A 805 -12.72 -26.13 25.60
N ASP A 806 -11.51 -26.62 25.39
CA ASP A 806 -10.80 -26.36 24.14
C ASP A 806 -11.49 -27.07 22.97
N VAL A 807 -11.60 -26.36 21.86
CA VAL A 807 -12.12 -26.80 20.57
C VAL A 807 -10.97 -26.72 19.58
N PHE A 808 -10.71 -27.86 18.95
CA PHE A 808 -9.68 -28.03 17.95
C PHE A 808 -10.30 -28.41 16.61
N VAL A 809 -9.66 -27.95 15.53
CA VAL A 809 -9.98 -28.42 14.18
C VAL A 809 -8.72 -29.02 13.59
N THR A 810 -8.70 -30.33 13.32
CA THR A 810 -7.58 -31.02 12.68
C THR A 810 -7.93 -31.39 11.25
N ILE A 811 -7.02 -31.16 10.30
CA ILE A 811 -7.19 -31.57 8.91
C ILE A 811 -6.12 -32.59 8.55
N THR A 812 -6.54 -33.74 8.03
CA THR A 812 -5.66 -34.83 7.59
C THR A 812 -5.97 -35.21 6.15
N PRO A 813 -5.02 -35.76 5.38
CA PRO A 813 -5.35 -36.49 4.15
C PRO A 813 -6.44 -37.54 4.40
N HIS A 814 -7.31 -37.77 3.41
CA HIS A 814 -8.43 -38.72 3.56
C HIS A 814 -7.97 -40.17 3.79
N ASP A 815 -6.81 -40.53 3.24
CA ASP A 815 -6.16 -41.82 3.38
C ASP A 815 -5.13 -41.86 4.53
N PHE A 816 -5.10 -40.83 5.39
CA PHE A 816 -4.18 -40.76 6.51
C PHE A 816 -4.50 -41.83 7.56
N THR A 817 -3.52 -42.69 7.85
CA THR A 817 -3.63 -43.81 8.80
C THR A 817 -2.89 -43.57 10.11
N GLY A 818 -2.30 -42.39 10.27
CA GLY A 818 -1.54 -42.02 11.46
C GLY A 818 -2.44 -41.62 12.63
N LYS A 819 -1.85 -40.82 13.51
CA LYS A 819 -2.49 -40.33 14.74
C LYS A 819 -3.68 -39.41 14.43
N CYS A 820 -4.87 -39.79 14.87
CA CYS A 820 -6.10 -39.00 14.70
C CYS A 820 -6.79 -38.74 16.05
N PRO A 821 -7.66 -37.70 16.13
CA PRO A 821 -8.50 -37.48 17.31
C PRO A 821 -9.36 -38.71 17.65
N SER A 822 -9.55 -38.99 18.95
CA SER A 822 -10.42 -40.07 19.40
C SER A 822 -11.88 -39.85 18.96
N ALA A 823 -12.60 -40.95 18.68
CA ALA A 823 -14.00 -40.89 18.28
C ALA A 823 -14.88 -40.28 19.38
N GLU A 824 -14.58 -40.57 20.65
CA GLU A 824 -15.31 -40.05 21.82
C GLU A 824 -15.12 -38.54 22.03
N GLN A 825 -13.99 -38.00 21.58
CA GLN A 825 -13.67 -36.57 21.69
C GLN A 825 -13.93 -35.80 20.39
N THR A 826 -14.35 -36.48 19.32
CA THR A 826 -14.73 -35.88 18.05
C THR A 826 -16.18 -35.41 18.12
N ILE A 827 -16.39 -34.12 17.86
CA ILE A 827 -17.70 -33.48 17.78
C ILE A 827 -18.29 -33.70 16.38
N SER A 828 -17.47 -33.52 15.34
CA SER A 828 -17.88 -33.72 13.95
C SER A 828 -16.68 -34.08 13.08
N ALA A 829 -16.92 -34.85 12.03
CA ALA A 829 -15.92 -35.16 11.01
C ALA A 829 -16.59 -35.15 9.63
N PHE A 830 -15.99 -34.45 8.67
CA PHE A 830 -16.52 -34.35 7.32
C PHE A 830 -15.40 -34.16 6.30
N ARG A 831 -15.73 -34.45 5.05
CA ARG A 831 -14.81 -34.32 3.92
C ARG A 831 -14.53 -32.85 3.62
N TRP A 832 -13.27 -32.56 3.34
CA TRP A 832 -12.76 -31.22 3.05
C TRP A 832 -11.75 -31.33 1.92
N ASP A 833 -12.04 -30.73 0.77
CA ASP A 833 -11.19 -30.86 -0.41
C ASP A 833 -10.52 -29.52 -0.74
N HIS A 834 -9.23 -29.54 -1.10
CA HIS A 834 -8.50 -28.35 -1.54
C HIS A 834 -7.86 -28.53 -2.92
N PRO A 835 -7.80 -27.47 -3.75
CA PRO A 835 -7.16 -27.55 -5.06
C PRO A 835 -5.66 -27.79 -4.91
N ARG A 836 -5.15 -28.78 -5.64
CA ARG A 836 -3.73 -29.19 -5.66
C ARG A 836 -2.95 -28.39 -6.71
N LEU A 837 -3.47 -28.33 -7.94
CA LEU A 837 -2.91 -27.55 -9.03
C LEU A 837 -3.83 -26.37 -9.35
N LEU A 838 -3.25 -25.18 -9.43
CA LEU A 838 -3.97 -23.92 -9.59
C LEU A 838 -3.83 -23.38 -11.01
N ALA A 839 -4.81 -22.60 -11.45
CA ALA A 839 -4.82 -22.06 -12.82
C ALA A 839 -3.63 -21.13 -13.10
N ASP A 840 -3.05 -20.52 -12.07
CA ASP A 840 -1.89 -19.64 -12.22
C ASP A 840 -0.60 -20.37 -12.66
N CYS A 841 -0.65 -21.71 -12.64
CA CYS A 841 0.39 -22.64 -13.10
C CYS A 841 0.02 -23.35 -14.41
N ILE A 842 -1.12 -23.00 -15.03
CA ILE A 842 -1.60 -23.59 -16.30
C ILE A 842 -1.71 -22.49 -17.36
N PRO A 843 -1.29 -22.74 -18.62
CA PRO A 843 -1.53 -21.81 -19.72
C PRO A 843 -3.02 -21.47 -19.86
N GLN A 844 -3.32 -20.19 -19.89
CA GLN A 844 -4.70 -19.70 -19.73
C GLN A 844 -5.60 -19.99 -20.92
N ASP A 845 -5.01 -20.13 -22.10
CA ASP A 845 -5.65 -20.57 -23.34
C ASP A 845 -6.06 -22.05 -23.31
N GLU A 846 -5.51 -22.83 -22.38
CA GLU A 846 -5.88 -24.23 -22.17
C GLU A 846 -7.06 -24.41 -21.20
N ILE A 847 -7.55 -23.34 -20.55
CA ILE A 847 -8.74 -23.35 -19.70
C ILE A 847 -9.95 -23.00 -20.56
N ILE A 848 -10.78 -24.01 -20.86
CA ILE A 848 -11.80 -23.90 -21.90
C ILE A 848 -13.15 -23.51 -21.30
N GLN A 849 -13.71 -22.42 -21.82
CA GLN A 849 -15.07 -21.98 -21.53
C GLN A 849 -15.97 -22.28 -22.72
N GLU A 850 -17.13 -22.89 -22.45
CA GLU A 850 -18.15 -23.16 -23.46
C GLU A 850 -19.00 -21.92 -23.72
N GLU A 851 -19.58 -21.81 -24.91
CA GLU A 851 -20.45 -20.68 -25.21
C GLU A 851 -21.66 -20.66 -24.25
N GLY A 852 -21.90 -19.49 -23.68
CA GLY A 852 -22.99 -19.28 -22.71
C GLY A 852 -22.67 -19.75 -21.28
N ILE A 853 -21.49 -20.32 -21.04
CA ILE A 853 -21.08 -20.88 -19.75
C ILE A 853 -19.75 -20.27 -19.31
N THR A 854 -19.72 -19.64 -18.15
CA THR A 854 -18.49 -19.05 -17.57
C THR A 854 -18.13 -19.73 -16.26
N LEU A 855 -16.83 -19.73 -15.94
CA LEU A 855 -16.28 -20.40 -14.75
C LEU A 855 -15.98 -19.38 -13.65
N SER A 856 -16.18 -19.77 -12.40
CA SER A 856 -15.82 -19.02 -11.20
C SER A 856 -15.32 -19.97 -10.11
N GLY A 857 -14.34 -19.55 -9.32
CA GLY A 857 -13.80 -20.38 -8.25
C GLY A 857 -12.38 -19.97 -7.85
N CYS A 858 -12.00 -20.27 -6.60
CA CYS A 858 -10.66 -19.93 -6.09
C CYS A 858 -9.53 -20.65 -6.83
N TRP A 859 -9.83 -21.81 -7.44
CA TRP A 859 -8.91 -22.61 -8.25
C TRP A 859 -8.51 -21.92 -9.57
N LEU A 860 -9.24 -20.87 -10.00
CA LEU A 860 -8.89 -20.01 -11.13
C LEU A 860 -7.82 -18.95 -10.78
N GLY A 861 -7.40 -18.86 -9.51
CA GLY A 861 -6.29 -18.01 -9.08
C GLY A 861 -5.31 -18.75 -8.17
N ARG A 862 -4.93 -18.16 -7.03
CA ARG A 862 -3.96 -18.74 -6.09
C ARG A 862 -4.57 -19.68 -5.04
N GLY A 863 -5.86 -20.01 -5.16
CA GLY A 863 -6.55 -20.93 -4.26
C GLY A 863 -7.16 -20.31 -3.00
N PHE A 864 -7.15 -18.97 -2.85
CA PHE A 864 -7.70 -18.29 -1.66
C PHE A 864 -9.02 -17.55 -1.96
N HIS A 865 -9.63 -17.02 -0.90
CA HIS A 865 -10.92 -16.34 -0.96
C HIS A 865 -10.93 -15.12 -1.88
N GLU A 866 -9.87 -14.30 -1.87
CA GLU A 866 -9.74 -13.16 -2.78
C GLU A 866 -9.75 -13.60 -4.25
N ASP A 867 -9.07 -14.70 -4.56
CA ASP A 867 -9.03 -15.24 -5.92
C ASP A 867 -10.41 -15.74 -6.36
N GLY A 868 -11.15 -16.38 -5.45
CA GLY A 868 -12.54 -16.76 -5.70
C GLY A 868 -13.44 -15.55 -5.93
N PHE A 869 -13.32 -14.51 -5.10
CA PHE A 869 -14.09 -13.27 -5.27
C PHE A 869 -13.78 -12.58 -6.60
N VAL A 870 -12.49 -12.43 -6.95
CA VAL A 870 -12.07 -11.86 -8.24
C VAL A 870 -12.59 -12.69 -9.42
N ALA A 871 -12.57 -14.02 -9.31
CA ALA A 871 -13.13 -14.90 -10.34
C ALA A 871 -14.64 -14.69 -10.53
N GLY A 872 -15.40 -14.50 -9.45
CA GLY A 872 -16.84 -14.22 -9.52
C GLY A 872 -17.16 -12.89 -10.18
N ARG A 873 -16.46 -11.81 -9.79
CA ARG A 873 -16.53 -10.50 -10.46
C ARG A 873 -16.23 -10.60 -11.95
N ARG A 874 -15.24 -11.40 -12.34
CA ARG A 874 -14.88 -11.60 -13.75
C ARG A 874 -15.97 -12.36 -14.51
N ALA A 875 -16.53 -13.41 -13.93
CA ALA A 875 -17.63 -14.16 -14.52
C ALA A 875 -18.83 -13.24 -14.83
N ALA A 876 -19.18 -12.34 -13.91
CA ALA A 876 -20.21 -11.32 -14.14
C ALA A 876 -19.85 -10.38 -15.31
N ALA A 877 -18.61 -9.90 -15.37
CA ALA A 877 -18.15 -9.05 -16.46
C ALA A 877 -18.20 -9.74 -17.85
N ILE A 878 -17.91 -11.04 -17.91
CA ILE A 878 -18.02 -11.85 -19.15
C ILE A 878 -19.48 -11.97 -19.62
N ILE A 879 -20.43 -12.06 -18.70
CA ILE A 879 -21.87 -12.11 -19.03
C ILE A 879 -22.34 -10.76 -19.56
N ARG A 880 -21.90 -9.65 -18.93
CA ARG A 880 -22.28 -8.29 -19.29
C ARG A 880 -21.85 -7.88 -20.70
N ASP A 881 -20.68 -8.30 -21.16
CA ASP A 881 -20.13 -7.89 -22.46
C ASP A 881 -19.71 -9.09 -23.35
N PRO A 882 -20.39 -9.32 -24.48
CA PRO A 882 -20.03 -10.36 -25.45
C PRO A 882 -18.60 -10.26 -26.01
N LYS A 883 -17.93 -9.10 -25.93
CA LYS A 883 -16.52 -8.93 -26.32
C LYS A 883 -15.55 -9.58 -25.34
N HIS A 884 -15.98 -9.90 -24.11
CA HIS A 884 -15.17 -10.54 -23.07
C HIS A 884 -15.07 -12.08 -23.20
N LYS A 885 -15.51 -12.68 -24.33
CA LYS A 885 -15.44 -14.14 -24.60
C LYS A 885 -14.02 -14.75 -24.54
N LYS A 886 -12.95 -13.96 -24.59
CA LYS A 886 -11.54 -14.41 -24.50
C LYS A 886 -10.76 -13.78 -23.35
N THR A 887 -11.43 -13.48 -22.24
CA THR A 887 -10.75 -12.91 -21.06
C THR A 887 -9.93 -13.99 -20.35
N ILE A 888 -8.67 -13.68 -20.06
CA ILE A 888 -7.81 -14.53 -19.25
C ILE A 888 -8.47 -14.76 -17.88
N LEU A 889 -8.61 -16.03 -17.46
CA LEU A 889 -9.26 -16.42 -16.21
C LEU A 889 -8.36 -16.24 -14.98
N TYR A 890 -7.08 -16.00 -15.17
CA TYR A 890 -6.18 -15.57 -14.12
C TYR A 890 -5.90 -14.06 -14.22
N GLU A 891 -6.31 -13.32 -13.20
CA GLU A 891 -5.89 -11.93 -12.98
C GLU A 891 -4.89 -11.99 -11.83
N ASP A 892 -3.61 -11.72 -12.12
CA ASP A 892 -2.65 -11.44 -11.05
C ASP A 892 -3.17 -10.19 -10.35
N PRO A 893 -3.53 -10.27 -9.05
CA PRO A 893 -4.09 -9.12 -8.37
C PRO A 893 -3.09 -7.97 -8.18
N GLY A 894 -1.89 -8.05 -8.80
CA GLY A 894 -1.13 -6.89 -9.24
C GLY A 894 -0.84 -5.93 -8.10
N ASN A 895 0.28 -6.18 -7.39
CA ASN A 895 0.74 -5.32 -6.30
C ASN A 895 -0.34 -5.04 -5.24
N VAL A 896 -0.79 -6.07 -4.52
CA VAL A 896 -1.17 -5.82 -3.12
C VAL A 896 0.04 -5.12 -2.48
N PRO A 897 -0.10 -3.89 -1.99
CA PRO A 897 0.98 -3.20 -1.32
C PRO A 897 1.41 -4.09 -0.15
N VAL A 898 2.57 -4.72 -0.27
CA VAL A 898 3.15 -5.39 0.89
C VAL A 898 3.66 -4.25 1.77
N PRO A 899 3.13 -4.04 2.98
CA PRO A 899 3.65 -3.01 3.86
C PRO A 899 5.14 -3.27 4.05
N ALA A 900 5.93 -2.19 4.04
CA ALA A 900 7.37 -2.30 4.16
C ALA A 900 7.71 -3.13 5.42
N VAL A 901 8.39 -4.25 5.23
CA VAL A 901 8.91 -5.03 6.35
C VAL A 901 9.88 -4.10 7.09
N PRO A 902 9.64 -3.75 8.36
CA PRO A 902 10.57 -2.92 9.09
C PRO A 902 11.91 -3.67 9.11
N PRO A 903 13.01 -3.07 8.63
CA PRO A 903 14.30 -3.74 8.66
C PRO A 903 14.63 -4.12 10.10
N PHE A 904 15.24 -5.29 10.30
CA PHE A 904 15.78 -5.72 11.59
C PHE A 904 16.82 -4.69 12.05
N GLY A 905 16.35 -3.70 12.79
CA GLY A 905 17.13 -2.61 13.37
C GLY A 905 16.60 -2.26 14.75
N VAL A 906 15.95 -3.21 15.42
CA VAL A 906 15.53 -3.06 16.81
C VAL A 906 16.80 -3.05 17.68
N PRO A 907 17.01 -2.04 18.55
CA PRO A 907 17.95 -2.19 19.64
C PRO A 907 17.40 -3.28 20.55
N LEU A 908 18.07 -4.44 20.58
CA LEU A 908 17.80 -5.46 21.58
C LEU A 908 17.83 -4.77 22.96
N GLY A 909 16.76 -4.89 23.73
CA GLY A 909 16.70 -4.44 25.10
C GLY A 909 17.73 -5.18 25.96
N PHE A 910 18.09 -4.59 27.09
CA PHE A 910 19.15 -5.04 28.01
C PHE A 910 19.14 -6.56 28.30
N HIS A 911 17.96 -7.18 28.42
CA HIS A 911 17.83 -8.62 28.70
C HIS A 911 18.24 -9.52 27.52
N LEU A 912 18.02 -9.07 26.27
CA LEU A 912 18.37 -9.82 25.08
C LEU A 912 19.79 -9.49 24.58
N VAL A 913 20.35 -8.31 24.90
CA VAL A 913 21.79 -8.07 24.75
C VAL A 913 22.57 -9.04 25.64
N GLY A 914 22.13 -9.26 26.88
CA GLY A 914 22.69 -10.29 27.75
C GLY A 914 22.62 -11.69 27.12
N ALA A 915 21.44 -12.11 26.67
CA ALA A 915 21.26 -13.44 26.07
C ALA A 915 21.96 -13.60 24.69
N THR A 916 22.04 -12.54 23.88
CA THR A 916 22.72 -12.54 22.58
C THR A 916 24.24 -12.48 22.75
N VAL A 917 24.74 -11.73 23.73
CA VAL A 917 26.16 -11.74 24.10
C VAL A 917 26.54 -13.10 24.67
N VAL A 918 25.72 -13.69 25.56
CA VAL A 918 25.93 -15.06 26.07
C VAL A 918 25.82 -16.12 24.97
N GLY A 919 24.89 -15.98 24.03
CA GLY A 919 24.72 -16.86 22.88
C GLY A 919 25.86 -16.74 21.86
N LEU A 920 26.35 -15.53 21.59
CA LEU A 920 27.52 -15.28 20.73
C LEU A 920 28.82 -15.72 21.39
N LEU A 921 28.96 -15.58 22.71
CA LEU A 921 30.05 -16.16 23.50
C LEU A 921 29.98 -17.70 23.47
N GLY A 922 28.80 -18.28 23.66
CA GLY A 922 28.57 -19.72 23.55
C GLY A 922 28.89 -20.25 22.16
N TYR A 923 28.48 -19.54 21.10
CA TYR A 923 28.80 -19.87 19.71
C TYR A 923 30.30 -19.74 19.42
N GLY A 924 30.96 -18.70 19.93
CA GLY A 924 32.41 -18.53 19.83
C GLY A 924 33.19 -19.64 20.52
N ILE A 925 32.74 -20.07 21.70
CA ILE A 925 33.31 -21.20 22.45
C ILE A 925 33.06 -22.52 21.71
N ALA A 926 31.86 -22.74 21.17
CA ALA A 926 31.53 -23.93 20.39
C ALA A 926 32.36 -24.04 19.10
N LYS A 927 32.52 -22.96 18.34
CA LYS A 927 33.40 -22.89 17.16
C LYS A 927 34.88 -23.09 17.50
N PHE A 928 35.30 -22.71 18.69
CA PHE A 928 36.66 -22.93 19.19
C PHE A 928 36.89 -24.39 19.61
N LEU A 929 35.88 -25.03 20.17
CA LEU A 929 35.89 -26.45 20.54
C LEU A 929 35.73 -27.38 19.34
N GLU A 930 34.98 -27.01 18.30
CA GLU A 930 34.91 -27.76 17.01
C GLU A 930 36.22 -27.73 16.21
N LYS A 931 37.12 -26.77 16.50
CA LYS A 931 38.44 -26.66 15.87
C LYS A 931 39.54 -27.41 16.61
N LYS A 932 39.24 -28.02 17.74
CA LYS A 932 40.09 -28.98 18.47
C LYS A 932 39.53 -30.38 18.29
#